data_AF-A0A3P7DRT8-F1
#
_entry.id   AF-A0A3P7DRT8-F1
#
_cell.length_a   1.000
_cell.length_b   1.000
_cell.length_c   1.000
_cell.angle_alpha   90.00
_cell.angle_beta   90.00
_cell.angle_gamma   90.00
#
_symmetry.space_group_name_H-M   'P 1'
#
loop_
_entity.id
_entity.type
_entity.pdbx_description
1 polymer ?
#
loop_
_entity_poly.entity_id
_entity_poly.type
_entity_poly.pdbx_seq_one_letter_code
_entity_poly.pdbx_strand_id
1 'polypeptide(L)'
;MKRHIRDDIKIDMYRGLVNDGYKHPEYLATQDVVICSFETLRQEVYFVEARPRLDSLRYGKRHRIAPTPLLAIEWWRICIDEAQMVESTSSSVVLMCDGLKAVNRWCITGTPITNSLQDLYGLVRFLRIKPFWNECWWRNALMQPYQCGDGKPISDVFSKIMWRNTKKFVYDQMLSPSISSNLTVLRFTPIEEQFYRATLSSCRLKVRYMPYLHNLNTPISSLHGKDFEKLLEPLQMLRKFIVFPSLRFQESKLQSKANINTEESLQEELFRISTQQVEVHQRNILMYYCGLAGLEWLCGNEANAAKYYSSAITAMKELDQMNNKLGLKGSRCAYRLLRSDRLQQIHIFSAILDLQKDGIEVRDINPEEAEAQLNLALTGYTEQTVSNLTQTYVTVDESFPKYQATLSKVKSSIGWLCEAINLVNNVGQQHLFIDAIRTAIENSGLPNVPISSLLGLNLYVVKRWDELIDCAQKVLSETKKIAMNNIVEKKWNFILEAIIACHFSPNDGKSLKNKDQDVDEAGTAGEQKISSLEIIIRTFLGTLIRMQKGVQCDLIALGKETIAQLEEFKTLLALSKRLYASANEYAAKIDEIRQCKLRLQYATMDEITKYGLRLPINLIIKGTENNKVFFFLFI
;
A
#
# COMPACT_ATOMS: atom_id res chain seq x y z
N MET A 1 0.55 30.99 29.91
CA MET A 1 1.45 31.15 31.08
C MET A 1 2.23 32.45 31.07
N LYS A 2 3.07 32.75 30.06
CA LYS A 2 3.92 33.97 30.05
C LYS A 2 3.20 35.31 30.30
N ARG A 3 1.90 35.42 30.02
CA ARG A 3 1.09 36.63 30.30
C ARG A 3 0.70 36.82 31.78
N HIS A 4 0.81 35.80 32.62
CA HIS A 4 0.26 35.79 33.99
C HIS A 4 1.29 35.42 35.05
N ILE A 5 2.53 35.20 34.65
CA ILE A 5 3.62 34.74 35.52
C ILE A 5 4.64 35.86 35.61
N ARG A 6 5.21 36.04 36.80
CA ARG A 6 6.34 36.95 37.04
C ARG A 6 7.58 36.45 36.29
N ASP A 7 8.43 37.36 35.85
CA ASP A 7 9.61 37.04 35.01
C ASP A 7 10.69 36.20 35.72
N ASP A 8 10.60 36.03 37.06
CA ASP A 8 11.52 35.23 37.87
C ASP A 8 11.27 33.71 37.78
N ILE A 9 10.10 33.29 37.30
CA ILE A 9 9.71 31.87 37.23
C ILE A 9 10.20 31.24 35.91
N LYS A 10 10.99 30.18 36.02
CA LYS A 10 11.53 29.42 34.90
C LYS A 10 10.52 28.40 34.39
N ILE A 11 10.19 28.47 33.10
CA ILE A 11 9.21 27.59 32.47
C ILE A 11 9.87 26.88 31.28
N ASP A 12 9.79 25.55 31.26
CA ASP A 12 10.18 24.75 30.11
C ASP A 12 8.98 23.98 29.52
N MET A 13 9.04 23.74 28.22
CA MET A 13 8.10 22.86 27.51
C MET A 13 8.81 21.55 27.17
N TYR A 14 8.35 20.47 27.78
CA TYR A 14 8.85 19.13 27.53
C TYR A 14 8.08 18.49 26.37
N ARG A 15 8.76 18.29 25.22
CA ARG A 15 8.14 17.71 24.01
C ARG A 15 8.41 16.21 23.82
N GLY A 16 9.09 15.58 24.78
CA GLY A 16 9.37 14.14 24.83
C GLY A 16 10.74 13.75 24.28
N LEU A 17 11.21 12.53 24.61
CA LEU A 17 12.51 11.99 24.16
C LEU A 17 12.65 12.00 22.64
N VAL A 18 11.56 11.77 21.92
CA VAL A 18 11.57 11.69 20.44
C VAL A 18 11.82 13.05 19.81
N ASN A 19 11.28 14.13 20.39
CA ASN A 19 11.33 15.46 19.80
C ASN A 19 12.47 16.32 20.36
N ASP A 20 12.67 16.31 21.68
CA ASP A 20 13.67 17.15 22.37
C ASP A 20 14.97 16.38 22.71
N GLY A 21 14.99 15.06 22.51
CA GLY A 21 16.06 14.20 23.02
C GLY A 21 15.98 14.00 24.55
N TYR A 22 17.01 13.35 25.11
CA TYR A 22 17.07 13.09 26.54
C TYR A 22 17.47 14.36 27.32
N LYS A 23 16.48 15.00 27.97
CA LYS A 23 16.73 16.09 28.94
C LYS A 23 17.09 15.49 30.30
N HIS A 24 18.27 15.82 30.83
CA HIS A 24 18.72 15.29 32.13
C HIS A 24 17.74 15.68 33.25
N PRO A 25 17.40 14.76 34.19
CA PRO A 25 16.49 15.07 35.29
C PRO A 25 16.90 16.29 36.13
N GLU A 26 18.21 16.50 36.34
CA GLU A 26 18.71 17.69 37.05
C GLU A 26 18.36 18.99 36.33
N TYR A 27 18.40 19.02 34.99
CA TYR A 27 18.00 20.20 34.23
C TYR A 27 16.52 20.50 34.43
N LEU A 28 15.66 19.48 34.31
CA LEU A 28 14.22 19.64 34.53
C LEU A 28 13.91 20.04 35.99
N ALA A 29 14.70 19.57 36.96
CA ALA A 29 14.58 19.98 38.36
C ALA A 29 14.99 21.44 38.62
N THR A 30 15.73 22.10 37.71
CA THR A 30 16.01 23.54 37.79
C THR A 30 14.86 24.44 37.31
N GLN A 31 13.84 23.86 36.68
CA GLN A 31 12.68 24.60 36.16
C GLN A 31 11.59 24.65 37.23
N ASP A 32 10.95 25.80 37.38
CA ASP A 32 9.84 25.95 38.33
C ASP A 32 8.54 25.33 37.78
N VAL A 33 8.36 25.38 36.45
CA VAL A 33 7.21 24.80 35.76
C VAL A 33 7.64 24.06 34.50
N VAL A 34 7.22 22.80 34.38
CA VAL A 34 7.40 22.00 33.17
C VAL A 34 6.03 21.69 32.57
N ILE A 35 5.83 22.08 31.31
CA ILE A 35 4.59 21.83 30.57
C ILE A 35 4.80 20.66 29.61
N CYS A 36 3.90 19.68 29.65
CA CYS A 36 3.93 18.51 28.77
C CYS A 36 2.53 18.28 28.18
N SER A 37 2.47 17.80 26.93
CA SER A 37 1.19 17.44 26.30
C SER A 37 0.78 16.00 26.61
N PHE A 38 -0.52 15.69 26.55
CA PHE A 38 -0.99 14.31 26.68
C PHE A 38 -0.44 13.38 25.61
N GLU A 39 -0.23 13.89 24.39
CA GLU A 39 0.36 13.10 23.29
C GLU A 39 1.82 12.74 23.60
N THR A 40 2.58 13.70 24.14
CA THR A 40 3.93 13.45 24.65
C THR A 40 3.91 12.39 25.75
N LEU A 41 3.06 12.52 26.77
CA LEU A 41 2.95 11.51 27.84
C LEU A 41 2.59 10.13 27.31
N ARG A 42 1.70 10.03 26.30
CA ARG A 42 1.34 8.75 25.66
C ARG A 42 2.54 8.08 25.01
N GLN A 43 3.46 8.85 24.43
CA GLN A 43 4.70 8.34 23.82
C GLN A 43 5.76 8.00 24.88
N GLU A 44 5.83 8.76 25.96
CA GLU A 44 6.78 8.53 27.07
C GLU A 44 6.59 7.17 27.76
N VAL A 45 5.40 6.60 27.71
CA VAL A 45 5.08 5.27 28.27
C VAL A 45 5.98 4.16 27.72
N TYR A 46 6.41 4.29 26.47
CA TYR A 46 7.31 3.33 25.83
C TYR A 46 8.73 3.34 26.42
N PHE A 47 9.05 4.37 27.24
CA PHE A 47 10.35 4.58 27.89
C PHE A 47 10.31 4.39 29.42
N VAL A 48 9.17 3.98 30.01
CA VAL A 48 9.01 3.87 31.49
C VAL A 48 9.89 2.78 32.09
N GLU A 49 9.91 1.61 31.47
CA GLU A 49 10.74 0.46 31.78
C GLU A 49 10.67 -0.39 30.52
N ALA A 50 11.80 -0.96 30.09
CA ALA A 50 11.80 -1.98 29.06
C ALA A 50 10.90 -3.14 29.55
N ARG A 51 9.59 -3.07 29.28
CA ARG A 51 8.70 -4.20 29.52
C ARG A 51 9.38 -5.36 28.81
N PRO A 52 9.58 -6.52 29.48
CA PRO A 52 9.92 -7.75 28.81
C PRO A 52 8.70 -8.18 28.00
N ARG A 53 8.31 -7.39 26.98
CA ARG A 53 7.35 -7.78 25.96
C ARG A 53 8.11 -8.70 25.04
N LEU A 54 8.22 -9.95 25.49
CA LEU A 54 8.96 -11.04 24.87
C LEU A 54 10.32 -10.55 24.38
N ASP A 55 11.37 -10.79 25.16
CA ASP A 55 12.70 -10.88 24.60
C ASP A 55 12.59 -11.65 23.29
N SER A 56 12.68 -10.95 22.17
CA SER A 56 12.99 -11.61 20.92
C SER A 56 14.41 -12.08 21.18
N LEU A 57 14.52 -13.32 21.67
CA LEU A 57 15.75 -14.02 22.06
C LEU A 57 16.81 -14.04 20.95
N ARG A 58 16.47 -13.50 19.77
CA ARG A 58 17.32 -13.42 18.61
C ARG A 58 18.17 -12.14 18.61
N TYR A 59 17.76 -11.03 19.25
CA TYR A 59 18.52 -9.77 19.17
C TYR A 59 18.66 -8.94 20.44
N GLY A 60 19.85 -9.01 21.05
CA GLY A 60 20.28 -8.01 22.01
C GLY A 60 20.38 -6.63 21.35
N LYS A 61 19.43 -5.74 21.62
CA LYS A 61 19.55 -4.33 21.23
C LYS A 61 20.81 -3.76 21.89
N ARG A 62 21.81 -3.40 21.07
CA ARG A 62 23.08 -2.78 21.49
C ARG A 62 22.92 -1.41 22.18
N HIS A 63 21.71 -0.88 22.30
CA HIS A 63 21.43 0.37 23.00
C HIS A 63 20.34 0.15 24.04
N ARG A 64 20.70 0.30 25.32
CA ARG A 64 19.73 0.44 26.42
C ARG A 64 18.94 1.71 26.15
N ILE A 65 17.62 1.58 25.98
CA ILE A 65 16.74 2.74 25.84
C ILE A 65 16.76 3.47 27.18
N ALA A 66 17.16 4.75 27.18
CA ALA A 66 17.18 5.55 28.40
C ALA A 66 15.75 5.66 28.95
N PRO A 67 15.54 5.44 30.25
CA PRO A 67 14.22 5.61 30.83
C PRO A 67 13.78 7.07 30.73
N THR A 68 12.49 7.32 30.66
CA THR A 68 11.96 8.69 30.63
C THR A 68 12.42 9.49 31.86
N PRO A 69 12.98 10.70 31.69
CA PRO A 69 13.50 11.51 32.79
C PRO A 69 12.40 12.00 33.73
N LEU A 70 11.13 12.00 33.28
CA LEU A 70 9.99 12.44 34.07
C LEU A 70 9.76 11.59 35.33
N LEU A 71 10.15 10.31 35.31
CA LEU A 71 10.02 9.39 36.46
C LEU A 71 11.14 9.55 37.48
N ALA A 72 12.26 10.16 37.09
CA ALA A 72 13.41 10.36 37.96
C ALA A 72 13.25 11.57 38.90
N ILE A 73 12.20 12.37 38.73
CA ILE A 73 11.93 13.59 39.49
C ILE A 73 10.73 13.37 40.40
N GLU A 74 10.85 13.76 41.67
CA GLU A 74 9.71 13.91 42.56
C GLU A 74 9.12 15.31 42.41
N TRP A 75 7.96 15.39 41.77
CA TRP A 75 7.32 16.65 41.44
C TRP A 75 6.63 17.27 42.66
N TRP A 76 6.80 18.57 42.88
CA TRP A 76 6.06 19.26 43.94
C TRP A 76 4.55 19.21 43.72
N ARG A 77 4.12 19.43 42.47
CA ARG A 77 2.72 19.38 42.06
C ARG A 77 2.59 18.88 40.63
N ILE A 78 1.66 17.96 40.40
CA ILE A 78 1.19 17.60 39.05
C ILE A 78 -0.22 18.15 38.88
N CYS A 79 -0.42 18.97 37.86
CA CYS A 79 -1.72 19.48 37.44
C CYS A 79 -2.09 18.83 36.11
N ILE A 80 -3.21 18.11 36.07
CA ILE A 80 -3.78 17.60 34.82
C ILE A 80 -4.92 18.52 34.43
N ASP A 81 -4.73 19.25 33.33
CA ASP A 81 -5.78 20.01 32.67
C ASP A 81 -6.59 19.09 31.74
N GLU A 82 -7.90 19.30 31.65
CA GLU A 82 -8.85 18.38 31.01
C GLU A 82 -8.72 16.93 31.52
N ALA A 83 -8.78 16.76 32.85
CA ALA A 83 -8.59 15.49 33.54
C ALA A 83 -9.52 14.35 33.09
N GLN A 84 -10.58 14.63 32.32
CA GLN A 84 -11.35 13.59 31.65
C GLN A 84 -10.49 12.71 30.72
N MET A 85 -9.35 13.22 30.24
CA MET A 85 -8.40 12.46 29.42
C MET A 85 -7.73 11.29 30.17
N VAL A 86 -7.77 11.27 31.51
CA VAL A 86 -7.23 10.20 32.37
C VAL A 86 -8.30 9.32 33.04
N GLU A 87 -9.54 9.35 32.54
CA GLU A 87 -10.66 8.55 33.08
C GLU A 87 -10.44 7.04 32.86
N SER A 88 -9.89 6.66 31.71
CA SER A 88 -9.65 5.26 31.38
C SER A 88 -8.40 4.72 32.06
N THR A 89 -8.59 3.80 33.02
CA THR A 89 -7.53 3.15 33.80
C THR A 89 -6.50 2.38 32.98
N SER A 90 -6.81 2.08 31.72
CA SER A 90 -5.94 1.34 30.79
C SER A 90 -5.18 2.23 29.80
N SER A 91 -5.44 3.55 29.76
CA SER A 91 -4.75 4.42 28.83
C SER A 91 -3.25 4.48 29.12
N SER A 92 -2.46 4.59 28.06
CA SER A 92 -1.02 4.84 28.14
C SER A 92 -0.73 6.07 29.03
N VAL A 93 -1.51 7.15 28.85
CA VAL A 93 -1.40 8.36 29.66
C VAL A 93 -1.56 8.05 31.15
N VAL A 94 -2.59 7.31 31.57
CA VAL A 94 -2.78 6.93 32.98
C VAL A 94 -1.60 6.12 33.51
N LEU A 95 -1.07 5.17 32.74
CA LEU A 95 0.11 4.41 33.14
C LEU A 95 1.33 5.31 33.38
N MET A 96 1.53 6.34 32.56
CA MET A 96 2.59 7.32 32.76
C MET A 96 2.34 8.16 34.01
N CYS A 97 1.13 8.72 34.14
CA CYS A 97 0.73 9.57 35.27
C CYS A 97 0.77 8.86 36.63
N ASP A 98 0.47 7.55 36.64
CA ASP A 98 0.62 6.69 37.81
C ASP A 98 2.10 6.52 38.20
N GLY A 99 3.00 6.40 37.22
CA GLY A 99 4.43 6.26 37.47
C GLY A 99 5.11 7.52 38.02
N LEU A 100 4.59 8.71 37.67
CA LEU A 100 5.14 9.98 38.16
C LEU A 100 5.01 10.08 39.68
N LYS A 101 6.06 10.50 40.38
CA LYS A 101 6.04 10.77 41.82
C LYS A 101 5.70 12.23 42.06
N ALA A 102 4.78 12.52 42.98
CA ALA A 102 4.44 13.89 43.31
C ALA A 102 3.86 14.04 44.72
N VAL A 103 4.13 15.18 45.36
CA VAL A 103 3.58 15.56 46.67
C VAL A 103 2.12 15.98 46.54
N ASN A 104 1.82 16.86 45.59
CA ASN A 104 0.47 17.39 45.35
C ASN A 104 -0.05 16.97 43.97
N ARG A 105 -1.33 16.66 43.86
CA ARG A 105 -1.96 16.27 42.59
C ARG A 105 -3.29 16.97 42.42
N TRP A 106 -3.45 17.69 41.32
CA TRP A 106 -4.66 18.42 41.00
C TRP A 106 -5.23 17.93 39.67
N CYS A 107 -6.53 17.66 39.67
CA CYS A 107 -7.33 17.43 38.46
C CYS A 107 -8.12 18.69 38.16
N ILE A 108 -8.01 19.20 36.94
CA ILE A 108 -8.76 20.34 36.44
C ILE A 108 -9.60 19.82 35.27
N THR A 109 -10.92 19.93 35.37
CA THR A 109 -11.85 19.50 34.32
C THR A 109 -13.18 20.22 34.48
N GLY A 110 -13.80 20.60 33.36
CA GLY A 110 -15.17 21.12 33.35
C GLY A 110 -16.25 20.01 33.44
N THR A 111 -15.88 18.78 33.09
CA THR A 111 -16.77 17.63 32.92
C THR A 111 -16.12 16.36 33.48
N PRO A 112 -16.13 16.15 34.81
CA PRO A 112 -15.46 15.01 35.45
C PRO A 112 -16.15 13.66 35.21
N ILE A 113 -17.32 13.65 34.58
CA ILE A 113 -18.08 12.45 34.24
C ILE A 113 -18.48 12.62 32.78
N THR A 114 -17.99 11.73 31.91
CA THR A 114 -18.31 11.78 30.48
C THR A 114 -19.28 10.67 30.08
N ASN A 115 -19.03 9.44 30.54
CA ASN A 115 -19.79 8.26 30.16
C ASN A 115 -20.39 7.56 31.39
N SER A 116 -19.61 7.38 32.44
CA SER A 116 -20.01 6.53 33.58
C SER A 116 -19.40 7.00 34.89
N LEU A 117 -19.94 6.55 36.01
CA LEU A 117 -19.36 6.85 37.32
C LEU A 117 -17.96 6.23 37.51
N GLN A 118 -17.56 5.28 36.66
CA GLN A 118 -16.21 4.72 36.65
C GLN A 118 -15.17 5.76 36.24
N ASP A 119 -15.56 6.80 35.52
CA ASP A 119 -14.70 7.92 35.11
C ASP A 119 -14.11 8.62 36.36
N LEU A 120 -14.91 8.73 37.42
CA LEU A 120 -14.49 9.27 38.71
C LEU A 120 -13.41 8.42 39.40
N TYR A 121 -13.39 7.11 39.18
CA TYR A 121 -12.34 6.25 39.73
C TYR A 121 -10.98 6.60 39.15
N GLY A 122 -10.90 6.87 37.85
CA GLY A 122 -9.66 7.31 37.19
C GLY A 122 -9.09 8.56 37.86
N LEU A 123 -9.96 9.53 38.16
CA LEU A 123 -9.60 10.76 38.87
C LEU A 123 -9.12 10.48 40.30
N VAL A 124 -9.86 9.68 41.07
CA VAL A 124 -9.53 9.36 42.47
C VAL A 124 -8.23 8.55 42.57
N ARG A 125 -8.00 7.63 41.63
CA ARG A 125 -6.75 6.88 41.49
C ARG A 125 -5.57 7.80 41.22
N PHE A 126 -5.72 8.72 40.26
CA PHE A 126 -4.67 9.70 39.97
C PHE A 126 -4.37 10.58 41.18
N LEU A 127 -5.40 11.09 41.87
CA LEU A 127 -5.25 11.92 43.07
C LEU A 127 -4.64 11.16 44.28
N ARG A 128 -4.50 9.83 44.19
CA ARG A 128 -3.95 8.94 45.24
C ARG A 128 -4.71 9.04 46.58
N ILE A 129 -6.04 9.25 46.52
CA ILE A 129 -6.88 9.40 47.72
C ILE A 129 -7.01 8.04 48.43
N LYS A 130 -6.44 7.92 49.64
CA LYS A 130 -6.54 6.70 50.45
C LYS A 130 -7.92 6.63 51.14
N PRO A 131 -8.56 5.45 51.24
CA PRO A 131 -8.21 4.16 50.65
C PRO A 131 -8.78 3.95 49.23
N PHE A 132 -9.53 4.91 48.70
CA PHE A 132 -10.34 4.79 47.47
C PHE A 132 -9.56 4.71 46.15
N TRP A 133 -8.26 5.06 46.15
CA TRP A 133 -7.36 4.82 45.02
C TRP A 133 -7.20 3.34 44.68
N ASN A 134 -7.50 2.44 45.62
CA ASN A 134 -7.53 1.01 45.40
C ASN A 134 -8.93 0.59 44.93
N GLU A 135 -8.98 -0.14 43.82
CA GLU A 135 -10.22 -0.53 43.15
C GLU A 135 -11.19 -1.29 44.06
N CYS A 136 -10.70 -2.14 44.96
CA CYS A 136 -11.55 -2.92 45.87
C CYS A 136 -12.31 -2.00 46.84
N TRP A 137 -11.63 -0.98 47.38
CA TRP A 137 -12.26 -0.01 48.27
C TRP A 137 -13.20 0.91 47.51
N TRP A 138 -12.82 1.39 46.32
CA TRP A 138 -13.71 2.15 45.44
C TRP A 138 -15.00 1.38 45.13
N ARG A 139 -14.85 0.12 44.70
CA ARG A 139 -16.00 -0.70 44.31
C ARG A 139 -16.90 -1.02 45.51
N ASN A 140 -16.33 -1.50 46.62
CA ASN A 140 -17.14 -2.01 47.72
C ASN A 140 -17.66 -0.90 48.65
N ALA A 141 -16.90 0.18 48.86
CA ALA A 141 -17.27 1.24 49.81
C ALA A 141 -18.01 2.42 49.15
N LEU A 142 -17.90 2.61 47.83
CA LEU A 142 -18.51 3.73 47.12
C LEU A 142 -19.47 3.27 46.02
N MET A 143 -19.00 2.46 45.07
CA MET A 143 -19.85 2.04 43.93
C MET A 143 -20.99 1.12 44.34
N GLN A 144 -20.75 0.14 45.21
CA GLN A 144 -21.76 -0.82 45.63
C GLN A 144 -22.90 -0.13 46.42
N PRO A 145 -22.63 0.75 47.41
CA PRO A 145 -23.69 1.57 48.03
C PRO A 145 -24.47 2.40 47.01
N TYR A 146 -23.77 3.03 46.06
CA TYR A 146 -24.41 3.82 45.00
C TYR A 146 -25.34 2.96 44.13
N GLN A 147 -24.89 1.77 43.73
CA GLN A 147 -25.70 0.81 42.97
C GLN A 147 -26.89 0.28 43.78
N CYS A 148 -26.79 0.21 45.11
CA CYS A 148 -27.89 -0.10 46.01
C CYS A 148 -28.79 1.11 46.34
N GLY A 149 -28.50 2.30 45.81
CA GLY A 149 -29.31 3.52 45.97
C GLY A 149 -28.84 4.50 47.04
N ASP A 150 -27.77 4.21 47.78
CA ASP A 150 -27.17 5.14 48.74
C ASP A 150 -26.01 5.92 48.11
N GLY A 151 -26.29 7.13 47.64
CA GLY A 151 -25.30 8.03 47.06
C GLY A 151 -24.51 8.87 48.07
N LYS A 152 -24.88 8.85 49.37
CA LYS A 152 -24.22 9.69 50.39
C LYS A 152 -22.71 9.43 50.49
N PRO A 153 -22.20 8.19 50.49
CA PRO A 153 -20.76 7.95 50.59
C PRO A 153 -19.95 8.62 49.49
N ILE A 154 -20.45 8.61 48.24
CA ILE A 154 -19.79 9.28 47.12
C ILE A 154 -19.85 10.80 47.28
N SER A 155 -21.02 11.36 47.61
CA SER A 155 -21.18 12.80 47.82
C SER A 155 -20.29 13.33 48.95
N ASP A 156 -20.16 12.59 50.05
CA ASP A 156 -19.33 12.96 51.19
C ASP A 156 -17.83 12.96 50.87
N VAL A 157 -17.38 12.02 50.03
CA VAL A 157 -15.99 12.01 49.54
C VAL A 157 -15.75 13.18 48.59
N PHE A 158 -16.61 13.36 47.58
CA PHE A 158 -16.44 14.41 46.57
C PHE A 158 -16.59 15.82 47.14
N SER A 159 -17.42 16.04 48.16
CA SER A 159 -17.53 17.35 48.84
C SER A 159 -16.24 17.78 49.55
N LYS A 160 -15.35 16.85 49.90
CA LYS A 160 -14.07 17.14 50.56
C LYS A 160 -12.91 17.36 49.58
N ILE A 161 -13.00 16.78 48.37
CA ILE A 161 -11.90 16.77 47.40
C ILE A 161 -12.17 17.63 46.16
N MET A 162 -13.43 17.96 45.88
CA MET A 162 -13.84 18.65 44.66
C MET A 162 -14.37 20.04 44.98
N TRP A 163 -13.80 21.05 44.29
CA TRP A 163 -14.37 22.38 44.23
C TRP A 163 -15.01 22.60 42.86
N ARG A 164 -16.30 22.95 42.81
CA ARG A 164 -17.03 23.20 41.55
C ARG A 164 -17.82 24.50 41.62
N ASN A 165 -17.41 25.48 40.82
CA ASN A 165 -18.23 26.67 40.54
C ASN A 165 -19.09 26.40 39.30
N THR A 166 -20.36 26.79 39.33
CA THR A 166 -21.24 26.76 38.14
C THR A 166 -21.37 28.17 37.57
N LYS A 167 -21.64 28.31 36.27
CA LYS A 167 -21.87 29.62 35.64
C LYS A 167 -22.95 30.44 36.35
N LYS A 168 -23.92 29.78 37.02
CA LYS A 168 -24.94 30.46 37.85
C LYS A 168 -24.35 31.18 39.06
N PHE A 169 -23.32 30.62 39.70
CA PHE A 169 -22.65 31.24 40.86
C PHE A 169 -21.76 32.42 40.48
N VAL A 170 -21.27 32.45 39.25
CA VAL A 170 -20.32 33.48 38.76
C VAL A 170 -21.00 34.46 37.80
N TYR A 171 -22.32 34.37 37.63
CA TYR A 171 -23.08 35.11 36.63
C TYR A 171 -22.84 36.62 36.73
N ASP A 172 -22.85 37.16 37.94
CA ASP A 172 -22.69 38.60 38.21
C ASP A 172 -21.28 39.13 37.88
N GLN A 173 -20.29 38.24 37.78
CA GLN A 173 -18.91 38.60 37.44
C GLN A 173 -18.60 38.41 35.95
N MET A 174 -19.50 37.78 35.20
CA MET A 174 -19.34 37.53 33.78
C MET A 174 -20.12 38.58 32.97
N LEU A 175 -19.40 39.42 32.21
CA LEU A 175 -19.99 40.20 31.14
C LEU A 175 -20.56 39.21 30.11
N SER A 176 -21.87 39.00 30.11
CA SER A 176 -22.51 38.05 29.20
C SER A 176 -22.26 38.48 27.75
N PRO A 177 -21.51 37.71 26.93
CA PRO A 177 -21.52 37.96 25.50
C PRO A 177 -22.93 37.68 24.98
N SER A 178 -23.50 38.60 24.22
CA SER A 178 -24.76 38.39 23.51
C SER A 178 -24.60 37.23 22.53
N ILE A 179 -25.08 36.04 22.92
CA ILE A 179 -25.08 34.87 22.05
C ILE A 179 -26.11 35.13 20.95
N SER A 180 -25.64 35.38 19.73
CA SER A 180 -26.48 35.40 18.53
C SER A 180 -26.21 34.12 17.74
N SER A 181 -27.28 33.42 17.36
CA SER A 181 -27.21 32.26 16.47
C SER A 181 -27.73 32.67 15.09
N ASN A 182 -26.82 32.81 14.12
CA ASN A 182 -27.19 33.07 12.73
C ASN A 182 -27.25 31.73 11.97
N LEU A 183 -28.45 31.36 11.50
CA LEU A 183 -28.64 30.18 10.66
C LEU A 183 -28.41 30.54 9.19
N THR A 184 -27.36 30.00 8.58
CA THR A 184 -27.12 30.13 7.13
C THR A 184 -27.47 28.82 6.43
N VAL A 185 -28.50 28.84 5.57
CA VAL A 185 -28.89 27.68 4.76
C VAL A 185 -28.02 27.63 3.51
N LEU A 186 -27.18 26.60 3.39
CA LEU A 186 -26.38 26.33 2.19
C LEU A 186 -27.22 25.57 1.16
N ARG A 187 -26.98 25.83 -0.12
CA ARG A 187 -27.56 25.07 -1.24
C ARG A 187 -26.45 24.28 -1.91
N PHE A 188 -26.74 23.06 -2.33
CA PHE A 188 -25.81 22.27 -3.11
C PHE A 188 -25.53 22.95 -4.45
N THR A 189 -24.29 22.84 -4.92
CA THR A 189 -23.98 23.04 -6.34
C THR A 189 -24.66 21.94 -7.18
N PRO A 190 -24.90 22.14 -8.49
CA PRO A 190 -25.51 21.11 -9.33
C PRO A 190 -24.78 19.75 -9.29
N ILE A 191 -23.45 19.80 -9.15
CA ILE A 191 -22.56 18.65 -9.01
C ILE A 191 -22.79 17.93 -7.68
N GLU A 192 -22.75 18.66 -6.57
CA GLU A 192 -23.01 18.12 -5.24
C GLU A 192 -24.42 17.53 -5.15
N GLU A 193 -25.40 18.16 -5.78
CA GLU A 193 -26.78 17.68 -5.81
C GLU A 193 -26.89 16.36 -6.58
N GLN A 194 -26.27 16.23 -7.74
CA GLN A 194 -26.25 14.98 -8.50
C GLN A 194 -25.62 13.84 -7.69
N PHE A 195 -24.49 14.12 -7.03
CA PHE A 195 -23.84 13.13 -6.18
C PHE A 195 -24.63 12.79 -4.93
N TYR A 196 -25.25 13.77 -4.30
CA TYR A 196 -26.13 13.56 -3.15
C TYR A 196 -27.30 12.65 -3.57
N ARG A 197 -27.96 12.93 -4.70
CA ARG A 197 -29.06 12.11 -5.23
C ARG A 197 -28.61 10.69 -5.58
N ALA A 198 -27.43 10.52 -6.18
CA ALA A 198 -26.88 9.21 -6.50
C ALA A 198 -26.54 8.40 -5.24
N THR A 199 -25.88 9.03 -4.25
CA THR A 199 -25.57 8.41 -2.95
C THR A 199 -26.84 8.07 -2.18
N LEU A 200 -27.84 8.96 -2.20
CA LEU A 200 -29.14 8.75 -1.58
C LEU A 200 -29.86 7.55 -2.20
N SER A 201 -29.80 7.42 -3.53
CA SER A 201 -30.38 6.27 -4.24
C SER A 201 -29.72 4.95 -3.82
N SER A 202 -28.38 4.92 -3.73
CA SER A 202 -27.63 3.76 -3.22
C SER A 202 -27.97 3.43 -1.76
N CYS A 203 -28.03 4.44 -0.89
CA CYS A 203 -28.39 4.27 0.51
C CYS A 203 -29.82 3.74 0.67
N ARG A 204 -30.77 4.23 -0.14
CA ARG A 204 -32.15 3.72 -0.18
C ARG A 204 -32.20 2.25 -0.56
N LEU A 205 -31.41 1.82 -1.55
CA LEU A 205 -31.32 0.41 -1.93
C LEU A 205 -30.76 -0.43 -0.77
N LYS A 206 -29.67 0.01 -0.13
CA LYS A 206 -29.09 -0.70 1.04
C LYS A 206 -30.09 -0.89 2.16
N VAL A 207 -30.82 0.15 2.54
CA VAL A 207 -31.84 0.08 3.60
C VAL A 207 -33.00 -0.82 3.19
N ARG A 208 -33.44 -0.76 1.92
CA ARG A 208 -34.55 -1.59 1.41
C ARG A 208 -34.23 -3.09 1.40
N TYR A 209 -32.96 -3.45 1.18
CA TYR A 209 -32.50 -4.84 1.16
C TYR A 209 -31.85 -5.30 2.48
N MET A 210 -31.98 -4.52 3.56
CA MET A 210 -31.47 -4.93 4.87
C MET A 210 -32.32 -6.07 5.46
N PRO A 211 -31.75 -7.24 5.74
CA PRO A 211 -32.54 -8.43 6.08
C PRO A 211 -33.26 -8.36 7.43
N TYR A 212 -32.84 -7.52 8.38
CA TYR A 212 -33.37 -7.49 9.76
C TYR A 212 -34.46 -6.43 9.99
N LEU A 213 -34.78 -5.58 9.00
CA LEU A 213 -35.90 -4.64 9.09
C LEU A 213 -37.21 -5.32 8.70
N HIS A 214 -37.60 -6.37 9.43
CA HIS A 214 -38.85 -7.10 9.16
C HIS A 214 -40.10 -6.32 9.60
N ASN A 215 -39.98 -5.35 10.52
CA ASN A 215 -41.12 -4.54 10.95
C ASN A 215 -40.70 -3.08 11.16
N LEU A 216 -41.25 -2.17 10.34
CA LEU A 216 -41.00 -0.73 10.46
C LEU A 216 -41.56 -0.12 11.75
N ASN A 217 -42.36 -0.86 12.51
CA ASN A 217 -42.98 -0.40 13.76
C ASN A 217 -42.15 -0.73 15.02
N THR A 218 -41.03 -1.45 14.93
CA THR A 218 -40.18 -1.66 16.11
C THR A 218 -39.55 -0.34 16.55
N PRO A 219 -39.75 0.09 17.81
CA PRO A 219 -39.14 1.32 18.30
C PRO A 219 -37.62 1.20 18.27
N ILE A 220 -36.93 2.29 17.95
CA ILE A 220 -35.46 2.31 17.85
C ILE A 220 -34.80 1.88 19.17
N SER A 221 -35.44 2.16 20.31
CA SER A 221 -34.98 1.76 21.64
C SER A 221 -34.94 0.24 21.87
N SER A 222 -35.67 -0.56 21.09
CA SER A 222 -35.62 -2.03 21.18
C SER A 222 -34.55 -2.66 20.29
N LEU A 223 -33.91 -1.89 19.40
CA LEU A 223 -32.86 -2.41 18.52
C LEU A 223 -31.58 -2.65 19.33
N HIS A 224 -30.94 -3.79 19.08
CA HIS A 224 -29.60 -4.03 19.60
C HIS A 224 -28.60 -3.03 18.99
N GLY A 225 -27.63 -2.56 19.78
CA GLY A 225 -26.72 -1.48 19.35
C GLY A 225 -25.99 -1.76 18.02
N LYS A 226 -25.62 -3.01 17.75
CA LYS A 226 -25.00 -3.41 16.47
C LYS A 226 -25.92 -3.25 15.27
N ASP A 227 -27.22 -3.49 15.44
CA ASP A 227 -28.19 -3.36 14.34
C ASP A 227 -28.53 -1.89 14.09
N PHE A 228 -28.58 -1.10 15.17
CA PHE A 228 -28.70 0.35 15.09
C PHE A 228 -27.50 1.00 14.38
N GLU A 229 -26.27 0.56 14.66
CA GLU A 229 -25.07 1.05 13.97
C GLU A 229 -25.13 0.75 12.46
N LYS A 230 -25.53 -0.46 12.07
CA LYS A 230 -25.70 -0.79 10.65
C LYS A 230 -26.81 0.03 10.00
N LEU A 231 -27.92 0.26 10.70
CA LEU A 231 -29.02 1.10 10.21
C LEU A 231 -28.57 2.56 10.01
N LEU A 232 -27.70 3.06 10.88
CA LEU A 232 -27.13 4.40 10.76
C LEU A 232 -26.04 4.52 9.70
N GLU A 233 -25.38 3.44 9.32
CA GLU A 233 -24.24 3.47 8.38
C GLU A 233 -24.58 4.21 7.06
N PRO A 234 -25.71 3.95 6.36
CA PRO A 234 -26.08 4.70 5.16
C PRO A 234 -26.35 6.19 5.43
N LEU A 235 -26.94 6.52 6.59
CA LEU A 235 -27.18 7.92 6.97
C LEU A 235 -25.88 8.65 7.33
N GLN A 236 -24.95 7.97 8.00
CA GLN A 236 -23.63 8.51 8.28
C GLN A 236 -22.85 8.73 6.99
N MET A 237 -22.95 7.83 6.01
CA MET A 237 -22.37 8.00 4.68
C MET A 237 -22.93 9.24 3.96
N LEU A 238 -24.25 9.44 4.00
CA LEU A 238 -24.88 10.65 3.46
C LEU A 238 -24.40 11.92 4.18
N ARG A 239 -24.34 11.91 5.52
CA ARG A 239 -23.86 13.07 6.29
C ARG A 239 -22.40 13.38 6.01
N LYS A 240 -21.56 12.34 5.90
CA LYS A 240 -20.15 12.48 5.52
C LYS A 240 -20.01 13.13 4.15
N PHE A 241 -20.80 12.71 3.17
CA PHE A 241 -20.82 13.31 1.83
C PHE A 241 -21.18 14.80 1.85
N ILE A 242 -22.17 15.21 2.66
CA ILE A 242 -22.58 16.63 2.76
C ILE A 242 -21.45 17.51 3.30
N VAL A 243 -20.66 17.01 4.26
CA VAL A 243 -19.54 17.78 4.83
C VAL A 243 -18.32 17.77 3.91
N PHE A 244 -18.05 16.64 3.27
CA PHE A 244 -16.93 16.47 2.36
C PHE A 244 -17.36 15.64 1.14
N PRO A 245 -17.79 16.30 0.04
CA PRO A 245 -18.16 15.61 -1.20
C PRO A 245 -17.01 14.73 -1.76
N SER A 246 -15.77 15.10 -1.45
CA SER A 246 -14.55 14.39 -1.82
C SER A 246 -14.43 12.97 -1.25
N LEU A 247 -15.19 12.62 -0.19
CA LEU A 247 -15.12 11.28 0.42
C LEU A 247 -15.58 10.17 -0.52
N ARG A 248 -16.48 10.44 -1.48
CA ARG A 248 -16.95 9.41 -2.40
C ARG A 248 -15.83 8.85 -3.30
N PHE A 249 -14.81 9.66 -3.58
CA PHE A 249 -13.67 9.27 -4.41
C PHE A 249 -12.63 8.43 -3.65
N GLN A 250 -12.62 8.51 -2.32
CA GLN A 250 -11.72 7.69 -1.50
C GLN A 250 -12.21 6.24 -1.38
N GLU A 251 -13.52 5.98 -1.51
CA GLU A 251 -14.07 4.63 -1.40
C GLU A 251 -13.99 3.81 -2.69
N SER A 252 -13.87 4.44 -3.87
CA SER A 252 -13.53 3.69 -5.09
C SER A 252 -12.12 3.15 -4.95
N LYS A 253 -11.99 1.83 -4.78
CA LYS A 253 -10.74 1.05 -4.65
C LYS A 253 -9.78 1.15 -5.85
N LEU A 254 -9.88 2.19 -6.67
CA LEU A 254 -9.10 2.46 -7.87
C LEU A 254 -8.30 3.77 -7.69
N GLN A 255 -7.13 3.60 -7.08
CA GLN A 255 -5.87 4.26 -7.46
C GLN A 255 -5.60 5.76 -7.23
N SER A 256 -6.49 6.61 -6.69
CA SER A 256 -6.08 7.98 -6.34
C SER A 256 -6.22 8.32 -4.85
N LYS A 257 -5.10 8.22 -4.11
CA LYS A 257 -4.84 8.92 -2.84
C LYS A 257 -4.74 10.45 -3.01
N ALA A 258 -5.36 11.02 -4.05
CA ALA A 258 -5.32 12.46 -4.26
C ALA A 258 -6.29 13.11 -3.26
N ASN A 259 -5.77 14.00 -2.42
CA ASN A 259 -6.58 14.85 -1.56
C ASN A 259 -7.38 15.82 -2.45
N ILE A 260 -8.61 15.43 -2.81
CA ILE A 260 -9.54 16.29 -3.54
C ILE A 260 -10.04 17.35 -2.57
N ASN A 261 -9.26 18.42 -2.44
CA ASN A 261 -9.53 19.53 -1.52
C ASN A 261 -10.01 20.79 -2.25
N THR A 262 -9.93 20.81 -3.59
CA THR A 262 -10.30 21.97 -4.43
C THR A 262 -11.44 21.64 -5.38
N GLU A 263 -12.26 22.63 -5.71
CA GLU A 263 -13.35 22.50 -6.69
C GLU A 263 -12.83 22.07 -8.07
N GLU A 264 -11.68 22.60 -8.49
CA GLU A 264 -11.01 22.22 -9.75
C GLU A 264 -10.63 20.73 -9.74
N SER A 265 -10.03 20.23 -8.66
CA SER A 265 -9.68 18.81 -8.54
C SER A 265 -10.92 17.92 -8.54
N LEU A 266 -12.03 18.39 -7.96
CA LEU A 266 -13.31 17.69 -8.01
C LEU A 266 -13.87 17.62 -9.43
N GLN A 267 -13.81 18.72 -10.18
CA GLN A 267 -14.25 18.79 -11.58
C GLN A 267 -13.41 17.91 -12.50
N GLU A 268 -12.08 17.92 -12.35
CA GLU A 268 -11.18 17.05 -13.10
C GLU A 268 -11.48 15.56 -12.85
N GLU A 269 -11.70 15.20 -11.58
CA GLU A 269 -12.03 13.84 -11.19
C GLU A 269 -13.38 13.38 -11.74
N LEU A 270 -14.40 14.25 -11.67
CA LEU A 270 -15.70 14.05 -12.30
C LEU A 270 -15.60 13.81 -13.81
N PHE A 271 -14.79 14.64 -14.47
CA PHE A 271 -14.56 14.51 -15.89
C PHE A 271 -13.85 13.17 -16.20
N ARG A 272 -12.88 12.76 -15.38
CA ARG A 272 -12.19 11.48 -15.50
C ARG A 272 -13.15 10.29 -15.40
N ILE A 273 -14.03 10.28 -14.39
CA ILE A 273 -15.04 9.23 -14.22
C ILE A 273 -16.00 9.20 -15.40
N SER A 274 -16.50 10.36 -15.83
CA SER A 274 -17.44 10.46 -16.96
C SER A 274 -16.78 9.94 -18.25
N THR A 275 -15.52 10.30 -18.49
CA THR A 275 -14.72 9.79 -19.61
C THR A 275 -14.60 8.27 -19.57
N GLN A 276 -14.28 7.69 -18.41
CA GLN A 276 -14.18 6.22 -18.26
C GLN A 276 -15.53 5.53 -18.52
N GLN A 277 -16.64 6.11 -18.05
CA GLN A 277 -17.97 5.57 -18.29
C GLN A 277 -18.33 5.57 -19.77
N VAL A 278 -18.09 6.69 -20.47
CA VAL A 278 -18.33 6.79 -21.92
C VAL A 278 -17.50 5.76 -22.68
N GLU A 279 -16.22 5.57 -22.34
CA GLU A 279 -15.37 4.56 -22.98
C GLU A 279 -15.82 3.11 -22.71
N VAL A 280 -16.29 2.81 -21.50
CA VAL A 280 -16.86 1.50 -21.18
C VAL A 280 -18.14 1.26 -21.99
N HIS A 281 -19.03 2.25 -22.08
CA HIS A 281 -20.23 2.14 -22.89
C HIS A 281 -19.91 1.98 -24.38
N GLN A 282 -18.94 2.73 -24.90
CA GLN A 282 -18.47 2.56 -26.27
C GLN A 282 -17.92 1.16 -26.50
N ARG A 283 -17.11 0.63 -25.58
CA ARG A 283 -16.60 -0.74 -25.64
C ARG A 283 -17.73 -1.76 -25.72
N ASN A 284 -18.78 -1.58 -24.92
CA ASN A 284 -19.95 -2.47 -24.94
C ASN A 284 -20.71 -2.39 -26.27
N ILE A 285 -20.91 -1.19 -26.83
CA ILE A 285 -21.56 -1.01 -28.13
C ILE A 285 -20.79 -1.75 -29.23
N LEU A 286 -19.47 -1.55 -29.31
CA LEU A 286 -18.62 -2.25 -30.29
C LEU A 286 -18.59 -3.76 -30.06
N MET A 287 -18.58 -4.20 -28.81
CA MET A 287 -18.66 -5.61 -28.43
C MET A 287 -19.93 -6.26 -28.95
N TYR A 288 -21.09 -5.60 -28.84
CA TYR A 288 -22.35 -6.12 -29.36
C TYR A 288 -22.36 -6.21 -30.89
N TYR A 289 -21.87 -5.20 -31.60
CA TYR A 289 -21.77 -5.26 -33.07
C TYR A 289 -20.82 -6.37 -33.53
N CYS A 290 -19.65 -6.52 -32.91
CA CYS A 290 -18.72 -7.62 -33.22
C CYS A 290 -19.33 -8.99 -32.91
N GLY A 291 -20.06 -9.12 -31.80
CA GLY A 291 -20.76 -10.35 -31.44
C GLY A 291 -21.83 -10.74 -32.46
N LEU A 292 -22.68 -9.79 -32.87
CA LEU A 292 -23.70 -10.01 -33.90
C LEU A 292 -23.09 -10.32 -35.27
N ALA A 293 -22.02 -9.61 -35.65
CA ALA A 293 -21.28 -9.89 -36.88
C ALA A 293 -20.69 -11.30 -36.88
N GLY A 294 -20.11 -11.74 -35.75
CA GLY A 294 -19.58 -13.09 -35.58
C GLY A 294 -20.66 -14.18 -35.66
N LEU A 295 -21.86 -13.92 -35.14
CA LEU A 295 -23.00 -14.85 -35.26
C LEU A 295 -23.51 -14.97 -36.70
N GLU A 296 -23.68 -13.84 -37.42
CA GLU A 296 -24.08 -13.89 -38.83
C GLU A 296 -23.03 -14.57 -39.71
N TRP A 297 -21.74 -14.34 -39.43
CA TRP A 297 -20.65 -15.03 -40.10
C TRP A 297 -20.76 -16.54 -39.89
N LEU A 298 -21.03 -16.98 -38.65
CA LEU A 298 -21.23 -18.40 -38.36
C LEU A 298 -22.46 -19.02 -39.04
N CYS A 299 -23.49 -18.22 -39.29
CA CYS A 299 -24.68 -18.64 -40.05
C CYS A 299 -24.45 -18.64 -41.57
N GLY A 300 -23.28 -18.22 -42.07
CA GLY A 300 -22.98 -18.10 -43.50
C GLY A 300 -23.57 -16.83 -44.15
N ASN A 301 -24.10 -15.90 -43.37
CA ASN A 301 -24.69 -14.65 -43.85
C ASN A 301 -23.65 -13.52 -43.84
N GLU A 302 -22.62 -13.64 -44.67
CA GLU A 302 -21.48 -12.73 -44.67
C GLU A 302 -21.88 -11.28 -45.02
N ALA A 303 -22.93 -11.07 -45.83
CA ALA A 303 -23.48 -9.76 -46.13
C ALA A 303 -24.09 -9.05 -44.88
N ASN A 304 -24.71 -9.81 -43.97
CA ASN A 304 -25.20 -9.26 -42.71
C ASN A 304 -24.05 -8.97 -41.75
N ALA A 305 -23.03 -9.81 -41.73
CA ALA A 305 -21.81 -9.56 -40.97
C ALA A 305 -21.14 -8.25 -41.41
N ALA A 306 -21.02 -8.01 -42.73
CA ALA A 306 -20.53 -6.76 -43.30
C ALA A 306 -21.34 -5.54 -42.83
N LYS A 307 -22.68 -5.66 -42.75
CA LYS A 307 -23.57 -4.58 -42.26
C LYS A 307 -23.30 -4.25 -40.79
N TYR A 308 -23.10 -5.25 -39.94
CA TYR A 308 -22.79 -5.02 -38.51
C TYR A 308 -21.41 -4.41 -38.32
N TYR A 309 -20.39 -4.82 -39.09
CA TYR A 309 -19.07 -4.17 -39.06
C TYR A 309 -19.11 -2.73 -39.57
N SER A 310 -19.90 -2.44 -40.62
CA SER A 310 -20.16 -1.07 -41.07
C SER A 310 -20.82 -0.22 -39.97
N SER A 311 -21.78 -0.78 -39.24
CA SER A 311 -22.43 -0.11 -38.10
C SER A 311 -21.44 0.17 -36.95
N ALA A 312 -20.47 -0.73 -36.73
CA ALA A 312 -19.40 -0.52 -35.75
C ALA A 312 -18.48 0.64 -36.16
N ILE A 313 -18.15 0.78 -37.46
CA ILE A 313 -17.41 1.93 -37.98
C ILE A 313 -18.20 3.23 -37.78
N THR A 314 -19.50 3.22 -38.05
CA THR A 314 -20.36 4.40 -37.81
C THR A 314 -20.32 4.83 -36.35
N ALA A 315 -20.45 3.87 -35.42
CA ALA A 315 -20.35 4.16 -33.98
C ALA A 315 -18.97 4.72 -33.56
N MET A 316 -17.89 4.29 -34.23
CA MET A 316 -16.56 4.88 -34.03
C MET A 316 -16.48 6.33 -34.56
N LYS A 317 -16.99 6.58 -35.77
CA LYS A 317 -17.03 7.92 -36.38
C LYS A 317 -17.89 8.90 -35.55
N GLU A 318 -18.98 8.43 -34.95
CA GLU A 318 -19.82 9.22 -34.05
C GLU A 318 -19.06 9.68 -32.79
N LEU A 319 -18.23 8.80 -32.21
CA LEU A 319 -17.37 9.17 -31.08
C LEU A 319 -16.38 10.27 -31.46
N ASP A 320 -15.76 10.18 -32.64
CA ASP A 320 -14.85 11.20 -33.15
C ASP A 320 -15.56 12.53 -33.43
N GLN A 321 -16.81 12.49 -33.91
CA GLN A 321 -17.64 13.69 -34.02
C GLN A 321 -17.98 14.30 -32.66
N MET A 322 -18.24 13.49 -31.64
CA MET A 322 -18.46 13.98 -30.27
C MET A 322 -17.21 14.65 -29.70
N ASN A 323 -16.02 14.08 -29.95
CA ASN A 323 -14.76 14.72 -29.57
C ASN A 323 -14.63 16.14 -30.15
N ASN A 324 -14.99 16.31 -31.43
CA ASN A 324 -14.97 17.62 -32.10
C ASN A 324 -16.01 18.58 -31.50
N LYS A 325 -17.23 18.11 -31.22
CA LYS A 325 -18.29 18.92 -30.58
C LYS A 325 -17.92 19.37 -29.16
N LEU A 326 -17.22 18.52 -28.41
CA LEU A 326 -16.78 18.80 -27.04
C LEU A 326 -15.43 19.56 -26.99
N GLY A 327 -14.76 19.77 -28.12
CA GLY A 327 -13.47 20.46 -28.17
C GLY A 327 -12.32 19.72 -27.47
N LEU A 328 -12.42 18.39 -27.33
CA LEU A 328 -11.43 17.58 -26.63
C LEU A 328 -10.18 17.39 -27.50
N LYS A 329 -9.03 17.88 -27.03
CA LYS A 329 -7.74 17.80 -27.76
C LYS A 329 -6.60 17.16 -26.96
N GLY A 330 -6.81 16.92 -25.66
CA GLY A 330 -5.76 16.43 -24.78
C GLY A 330 -5.46 14.93 -24.98
N SER A 331 -4.20 14.53 -24.82
CA SER A 331 -3.80 13.11 -24.82
C SER A 331 -3.73 12.51 -23.40
N ARG A 332 -3.35 13.31 -22.39
CA ARG A 332 -3.06 12.84 -21.02
C ARG A 332 -3.59 13.75 -19.90
N CYS A 333 -4.61 14.57 -20.17
CA CYS A 333 -5.26 15.40 -19.14
C CYS A 333 -6.63 14.82 -18.74
N ALA A 334 -7.28 15.41 -17.72
CA ALA A 334 -8.67 15.09 -17.39
C ALA A 334 -9.55 15.16 -18.66
N TYR A 335 -9.40 16.25 -19.42
CA TYR A 335 -10.09 16.56 -20.67
C TYR A 335 -9.51 15.88 -21.92
N ARG A 336 -9.14 14.59 -21.80
CA ARG A 336 -8.57 13.83 -22.92
C ARG A 336 -9.61 13.43 -23.95
N LEU A 337 -9.14 13.22 -25.18
CA LEU A 337 -9.94 12.67 -26.29
C LEU A 337 -10.57 11.32 -25.89
N LEU A 338 -11.86 11.16 -26.16
CA LEU A 338 -12.55 9.88 -26.07
C LEU A 338 -11.99 8.95 -27.14
N ARG A 339 -11.69 7.70 -26.77
CA ARG A 339 -11.10 6.71 -27.67
C ARG A 339 -11.87 5.41 -27.63
N SER A 340 -12.04 4.81 -28.81
CA SER A 340 -12.48 3.41 -28.92
C SER A 340 -11.32 2.47 -28.61
N ASP A 341 -11.65 1.25 -28.18
CA ASP A 341 -10.66 0.25 -27.79
C ASP A 341 -9.86 -0.23 -29.00
N ARG A 342 -8.52 -0.14 -28.94
CA ARG A 342 -7.64 -0.48 -30.07
C ARG A 342 -7.73 -1.95 -30.46
N LEU A 343 -7.94 -2.85 -29.51
CA LEU A 343 -8.16 -4.26 -29.81
C LEU A 343 -9.44 -4.45 -30.64
N GLN A 344 -10.55 -3.82 -30.22
CA GLN A 344 -11.81 -3.89 -30.99
C GLN A 344 -11.65 -3.31 -32.40
N GLN A 345 -10.88 -2.22 -32.57
CA GLN A 345 -10.54 -1.69 -33.89
C GLN A 345 -9.78 -2.73 -34.73
N ILE A 346 -8.75 -3.38 -34.16
CA ILE A 346 -7.97 -4.44 -34.84
C ILE A 346 -8.89 -5.58 -35.28
N HIS A 347 -9.81 -6.02 -34.43
CA HIS A 347 -10.79 -7.06 -34.78
C HIS A 347 -11.68 -6.64 -35.97
N ILE A 348 -12.28 -5.45 -35.89
CA ILE A 348 -13.20 -4.93 -36.91
C ILE A 348 -12.50 -4.79 -38.26
N PHE A 349 -11.36 -4.10 -38.32
CA PHE A 349 -10.65 -3.89 -39.60
C PHE A 349 -10.04 -5.18 -40.15
N SER A 350 -9.55 -6.09 -39.30
CA SER A 350 -9.11 -7.41 -39.74
C SER A 350 -10.25 -8.25 -40.29
N ALA A 351 -11.46 -8.13 -39.75
CA ALA A 351 -12.65 -8.82 -40.23
C ALA A 351 -13.18 -8.25 -41.55
N ILE A 352 -13.17 -6.93 -41.71
CA ILE A 352 -13.55 -6.26 -42.95
C ILE A 352 -12.61 -6.66 -44.10
N LEU A 353 -11.30 -6.68 -43.85
CA LEU A 353 -10.33 -7.09 -44.87
C LEU A 353 -10.50 -8.55 -45.29
N ASP A 354 -10.92 -9.44 -44.38
CA ASP A 354 -11.21 -10.82 -44.74
C ASP A 354 -12.51 -10.91 -45.57
N LEU A 355 -13.58 -10.19 -45.20
CA LEU A 355 -14.80 -10.12 -46.03
C LEU A 355 -14.54 -9.54 -47.43
N GLN A 356 -13.69 -8.52 -47.52
CA GLN A 356 -13.33 -7.91 -48.80
C GLN A 356 -12.48 -8.84 -49.68
N LYS A 357 -11.65 -9.72 -49.08
CA LYS A 357 -10.94 -10.79 -49.82
C LYS A 357 -11.92 -11.82 -50.38
N ASP A 358 -13.00 -12.09 -49.68
CA ASP A 358 -14.08 -13.00 -50.11
C ASP A 358 -15.04 -12.34 -51.11
N GLY A 359 -14.77 -11.09 -51.52
CA GLY A 359 -15.52 -10.36 -52.55
C GLY A 359 -16.75 -9.61 -52.03
N ILE A 360 -16.87 -9.43 -50.71
CA ILE A 360 -18.03 -8.77 -50.09
C ILE A 360 -17.70 -7.31 -49.81
N GLU A 361 -18.50 -6.42 -50.40
CA GLU A 361 -18.38 -4.99 -50.19
C GLU A 361 -18.93 -4.59 -48.81
N VAL A 362 -18.08 -3.92 -48.02
CA VAL A 362 -18.46 -3.26 -46.77
C VAL A 362 -18.70 -1.79 -47.07
N ARG A 363 -19.89 -1.28 -46.71
CA ARG A 363 -20.24 0.13 -46.94
C ARG A 363 -19.29 1.08 -46.20
N ASP A 364 -18.94 2.19 -46.85
CA ASP A 364 -18.21 3.34 -46.31
C ASP A 364 -16.73 3.11 -45.93
N ILE A 365 -16.09 2.06 -46.46
CA ILE A 365 -14.65 1.86 -46.30
C ILE A 365 -13.99 1.11 -47.49
N ASN A 366 -12.94 1.71 -48.04
CA ASN A 366 -12.12 1.08 -49.08
C ASN A 366 -11.10 0.09 -48.45
N PRO A 367 -10.64 -0.95 -49.17
CA PRO A 367 -9.67 -1.90 -48.63
C PRO A 367 -8.36 -1.23 -48.20
N GLU A 368 -7.87 -0.25 -48.97
CA GLU A 368 -6.67 0.52 -48.61
C GLU A 368 -6.87 1.33 -47.31
N GLU A 369 -8.06 1.89 -47.12
CA GLU A 369 -8.40 2.63 -45.90
C GLU A 369 -8.52 1.69 -44.69
N ALA A 370 -9.15 0.52 -44.87
CA ALA A 370 -9.24 -0.50 -43.84
C ALA A 370 -7.85 -1.02 -43.43
N GLU A 371 -6.94 -1.22 -44.38
CA GLU A 371 -5.55 -1.62 -44.11
C GLU A 371 -4.76 -0.52 -43.39
N ALA A 372 -4.92 0.74 -43.80
CA ALA A 372 -4.31 1.87 -43.12
C ALA A 372 -4.79 2.00 -41.67
N GLN A 373 -6.10 1.88 -41.42
CA GLN A 373 -6.67 1.93 -40.08
C GLN A 373 -6.25 0.73 -39.21
N LEU A 374 -6.16 -0.47 -39.79
CA LEU A 374 -5.63 -1.64 -39.11
C LEU A 374 -4.18 -1.41 -38.66
N ASN A 375 -3.32 -0.91 -39.55
CA ASN A 375 -1.92 -0.61 -39.24
C ASN A 375 -1.79 0.48 -38.17
N LEU A 376 -2.66 1.50 -38.21
CA LEU A 376 -2.70 2.54 -37.18
C LEU A 376 -3.14 2.00 -35.82
N ALA A 377 -4.12 1.09 -35.78
CA ALA A 377 -4.56 0.45 -34.55
C ALA A 377 -3.48 -0.49 -33.96
N LEU A 378 -2.79 -1.25 -34.81
CA LEU A 378 -1.69 -2.14 -34.42
C LEU A 378 -0.49 -1.37 -33.84
N THR A 379 -0.06 -0.32 -34.55
CA THR A 379 1.03 0.55 -34.08
C THR A 379 0.64 1.25 -32.79
N GLY A 380 -0.56 1.85 -32.71
CA GLY A 380 -1.05 2.51 -31.49
C GLY A 380 -1.18 1.59 -30.27
N TYR A 381 -1.45 0.29 -30.46
CA TYR A 381 -1.51 -0.68 -29.34
C TYR A 381 -0.12 -1.06 -28.80
N THR A 382 0.86 -1.14 -29.70
CA THR A 382 2.21 -1.65 -29.40
C THR A 382 3.23 -0.54 -29.11
N GLU A 383 2.98 0.70 -29.54
CA GLU A 383 3.92 1.83 -29.48
C GLU A 383 4.59 2.02 -28.10
N GLN A 384 3.80 2.09 -27.02
CA GLN A 384 4.35 2.30 -25.69
C GLN A 384 5.21 1.14 -25.22
N THR A 385 4.82 -0.10 -25.51
CA THR A 385 5.54 -1.30 -25.08
C THR A 385 6.81 -1.50 -25.91
N VAL A 386 6.75 -1.21 -27.21
CA VAL A 386 7.93 -1.17 -28.08
C VAL A 386 8.90 -0.09 -27.60
N SER A 387 8.42 1.13 -27.31
CA SER A 387 9.24 2.21 -26.77
C SER A 387 9.91 1.85 -25.44
N ASN A 388 9.14 1.29 -24.50
CA ASN A 388 9.67 0.81 -23.22
C ASN A 388 10.72 -0.28 -23.42
N LEU A 389 10.45 -1.25 -24.28
CA LEU A 389 11.36 -2.35 -24.60
C LEU A 389 12.66 -1.81 -25.22
N THR A 390 12.57 -0.94 -26.23
CA THR A 390 13.71 -0.28 -26.87
C THR A 390 14.52 0.53 -25.85
N GLN A 391 13.88 1.30 -24.97
CA GLN A 391 14.57 2.08 -23.95
C GLN A 391 15.30 1.18 -22.94
N THR A 392 14.65 0.10 -22.48
CA THR A 392 15.31 -0.88 -21.58
C THR A 392 16.45 -1.62 -22.28
N TYR A 393 16.29 -1.92 -23.57
CA TYR A 393 17.33 -2.54 -24.39
C TYR A 393 18.55 -1.64 -24.50
N VAL A 394 18.38 -0.38 -24.91
CA VAL A 394 19.48 0.60 -25.03
C VAL A 394 20.20 0.76 -23.70
N THR A 395 19.46 0.86 -22.59
CA THR A 395 20.06 0.97 -21.24
C THR A 395 20.92 -0.24 -20.87
N VAL A 396 20.48 -1.45 -21.23
CA VAL A 396 21.21 -2.68 -20.96
C VAL A 396 22.45 -2.80 -21.86
N ASP A 397 22.32 -2.45 -23.14
CA ASP A 397 23.41 -2.50 -24.12
C ASP A 397 24.54 -1.51 -23.77
N GLU A 398 24.19 -0.27 -23.41
CA GLU A 398 25.14 0.74 -22.94
C GLU A 398 25.89 0.31 -21.66
N SER A 399 25.22 -0.43 -20.78
CA SER A 399 25.81 -0.89 -19.52
C SER A 399 26.62 -2.18 -19.68
N PHE A 400 26.47 -2.89 -20.80
CA PHE A 400 27.08 -4.20 -21.04
C PHE A 400 28.62 -4.19 -20.93
N PRO A 401 29.36 -3.24 -21.56
CA PRO A 401 30.82 -3.19 -21.46
C PRO A 401 31.30 -2.97 -20.02
N LYS A 402 30.57 -2.16 -19.26
CA LYS A 402 30.86 -1.87 -17.86
C LYS A 402 30.75 -3.14 -17.02
N TYR A 403 29.68 -3.89 -17.17
CA TYR A 403 29.48 -5.14 -16.43
C TYR A 403 30.48 -6.22 -16.82
N GLN A 404 30.85 -6.30 -18.10
CA GLN A 404 31.89 -7.21 -18.56
C GLN A 404 33.26 -6.87 -17.94
N ALA A 405 33.58 -5.58 -17.81
CA ALA A 405 34.79 -5.11 -17.13
C ALA A 405 34.74 -5.34 -15.60
N THR A 406 33.57 -5.22 -14.97
CA THR A 406 33.41 -5.55 -13.54
C THR A 406 33.57 -7.05 -13.32
N LEU A 407 32.96 -7.88 -14.17
CA LEU A 407 33.04 -9.34 -14.05
C LEU A 407 34.47 -9.87 -14.19
N SER A 408 35.31 -9.25 -15.04
CA SER A 408 36.72 -9.62 -15.16
C SER A 408 37.53 -9.25 -13.91
N LYS A 409 37.21 -8.11 -13.26
CA LYS A 409 37.84 -7.69 -12.00
C LYS A 409 37.39 -8.50 -10.78
N VAL A 410 36.13 -8.97 -10.77
CA VAL A 410 35.52 -9.66 -9.63
C VAL A 410 36.10 -11.05 -9.38
N LYS A 411 36.65 -11.71 -10.41
CA LYS A 411 37.24 -13.05 -10.27
C LYS A 411 38.40 -13.10 -9.27
N SER A 412 39.11 -11.99 -9.05
CA SER A 412 40.21 -11.90 -8.09
C SER A 412 39.88 -11.06 -6.86
N SER A 413 38.69 -10.46 -6.78
CA SER A 413 38.41 -9.42 -5.79
C SER A 413 38.19 -9.93 -4.37
N ILE A 414 37.80 -11.20 -4.17
CA ILE A 414 37.55 -11.73 -2.82
C ILE A 414 38.84 -12.06 -2.03
N GLY A 415 40.02 -11.99 -2.68
CA GLY A 415 41.31 -12.37 -2.10
C GLY A 415 41.70 -11.61 -0.82
N TRP A 416 41.26 -10.36 -0.67
CA TRP A 416 41.52 -9.56 0.54
C TRP A 416 40.93 -10.20 1.80
N LEU A 417 39.85 -10.99 1.68
CA LEU A 417 39.22 -11.64 2.82
C LEU A 417 40.15 -12.71 3.41
N CYS A 418 40.86 -13.47 2.57
CA CYS A 418 41.85 -14.44 3.01
C CYS A 418 42.99 -13.75 3.78
N GLU A 419 43.51 -12.65 3.23
CA GLU A 419 44.57 -11.84 3.86
C GLU A 419 44.12 -11.24 5.18
N ALA A 420 42.89 -10.71 5.22
CA ALA A 420 42.31 -10.15 6.43
C ALA A 420 42.04 -11.21 7.49
N ILE A 421 41.60 -12.41 7.12
CA ILE A 421 41.41 -13.54 8.05
C ILE A 421 42.76 -13.98 8.63
N ASN A 422 43.83 -14.03 7.83
CA ASN A 422 45.17 -14.35 8.32
C ASN A 422 45.66 -13.30 9.32
N LEU A 423 45.43 -12.01 9.06
CA LEU A 423 45.74 -10.93 9.99
C LEU A 423 44.98 -11.08 11.30
N VAL A 424 43.67 -11.36 11.23
CA VAL A 424 42.82 -11.59 12.41
C VAL A 424 43.26 -12.81 13.22
N ASN A 425 43.69 -13.88 12.54
CA ASN A 425 44.22 -15.07 13.18
C ASN A 425 45.52 -14.76 13.95
N ASN A 426 46.40 -13.94 13.38
CA ASN A 426 47.65 -13.52 14.02
C ASN A 426 47.42 -12.64 15.25
N VAL A 427 46.37 -11.81 15.26
CA VAL A 427 46.02 -10.92 16.37
C VAL A 427 45.25 -11.66 17.49
N GLY A 428 44.83 -12.90 17.28
CA GLY A 428 44.13 -13.71 18.29
C GLY A 428 42.70 -13.25 18.61
N GLN A 429 42.09 -12.44 17.73
CA GLN A 429 40.77 -11.81 17.95
C GLN A 429 39.65 -12.45 17.11
N GLN A 430 39.78 -13.74 16.82
CA GLN A 430 38.87 -14.46 15.93
C GLN A 430 37.41 -14.46 16.43
N HIS A 431 37.23 -14.54 17.76
CA HIS A 431 35.93 -14.56 18.43
C HIS A 431 35.09 -13.31 18.14
N LEU A 432 35.70 -12.12 18.08
CA LEU A 432 35.00 -10.86 17.82
C LEU A 432 34.30 -10.84 16.45
N PHE A 433 34.94 -11.43 15.44
CA PHE A 433 34.37 -11.50 14.08
C PHE A 433 33.28 -12.57 13.99
N ILE A 434 33.52 -13.75 14.58
CA ILE A 434 32.53 -14.85 14.60
C ILE A 434 31.25 -14.39 15.30
N ASP A 435 31.39 -13.74 16.46
CA ASP A 435 30.24 -13.25 17.24
C ASP A 435 29.52 -12.12 16.52
N ALA A 436 30.25 -11.18 15.90
CA ALA A 436 29.65 -10.11 15.11
C ALA A 436 28.83 -10.65 13.94
N ILE A 437 29.34 -11.65 13.22
CA ILE A 437 28.69 -12.25 12.05
C ILE A 437 27.50 -13.12 12.46
N ARG A 438 27.63 -13.94 13.52
CA ARG A 438 26.51 -14.70 14.08
C ARG A 438 25.38 -13.76 14.50
N THR A 439 25.71 -12.70 15.23
CA THR A 439 24.79 -11.62 15.59
C THR A 439 24.23 -10.89 14.36
N ALA A 440 24.89 -10.86 13.22
CA ALA A 440 24.32 -10.23 12.03
C ALA A 440 23.34 -11.16 11.29
N ILE A 441 23.60 -12.48 11.31
CA ILE A 441 22.82 -13.48 10.55
C ILE A 441 21.51 -13.84 11.23
N GLU A 442 21.48 -14.02 12.56
CA GLU A 442 20.21 -14.36 13.24
C GLU A 442 19.19 -13.18 13.05
N ASN A 443 19.67 -11.97 12.69
CA ASN A 443 19.09 -10.61 12.72
C ASN A 443 18.27 -10.39 11.49
N SER A 444 18.79 -10.98 10.43
CA SER A 444 18.17 -11.08 9.14
C SER A 444 17.29 -12.34 9.02
N GLY A 445 17.17 -13.16 10.08
CA GLY A 445 16.31 -14.34 10.08
C GLY A 445 16.71 -15.43 9.09
N LEU A 446 17.97 -15.44 8.64
CA LEU A 446 18.48 -16.37 7.63
C LEU A 446 18.86 -17.73 8.28
N PRO A 447 18.76 -18.86 7.54
CA PRO A 447 19.08 -20.18 8.06
C PRO A 447 20.54 -20.27 8.54
N ASN A 448 20.77 -21.10 9.57
CA ASN A 448 22.05 -21.26 10.25
C ASN A 448 23.22 -21.46 9.26
N VAL A 449 24.04 -20.43 9.10
CA VAL A 449 25.34 -20.54 8.44
C VAL A 449 26.27 -21.30 9.40
N PRO A 450 26.98 -22.34 8.94
CA PRO A 450 27.89 -23.11 9.80
C PRO A 450 29.15 -22.29 10.11
N ILE A 451 29.11 -21.50 11.19
CA ILE A 451 30.23 -20.66 11.64
C ILE A 451 30.86 -21.30 12.88
N SER A 452 31.71 -22.31 12.65
CA SER A 452 32.53 -22.95 13.68
C SER A 452 33.96 -22.39 13.73
N SER A 453 34.46 -21.84 12.62
CA SER A 453 35.81 -21.26 12.53
C SER A 453 35.86 -20.17 11.44
N LEU A 454 36.81 -19.23 11.55
CA LEU A 454 37.06 -18.25 10.50
C LEU A 454 37.51 -18.90 9.18
N LEU A 455 38.19 -20.05 9.27
CA LEU A 455 38.56 -20.84 8.09
C LEU A 455 37.30 -21.40 7.39
N GLY A 456 36.34 -21.94 8.15
CA GLY A 456 35.06 -22.40 7.62
C GLY A 456 34.23 -21.27 7.01
N LEU A 457 34.24 -20.08 7.64
CA LEU A 457 33.63 -18.88 7.09
C LEU A 457 34.28 -18.49 5.75
N ASN A 458 35.61 -18.53 5.65
CA ASN A 458 36.31 -18.21 4.41
C ASN A 458 35.88 -19.14 3.27
N LEU A 459 35.88 -20.46 3.52
CA LEU A 459 35.45 -21.45 2.54
C LEU A 459 33.99 -21.24 2.11
N TYR A 460 33.11 -20.90 3.05
CA TYR A 460 31.72 -20.58 2.75
C TYR A 460 31.59 -19.32 1.87
N VAL A 461 32.31 -18.25 2.21
CA VAL A 461 32.27 -16.99 1.45
C VAL A 461 32.83 -17.18 0.05
N VAL A 462 33.98 -17.85 -0.10
CA VAL A 462 34.58 -18.15 -1.40
C VAL A 462 33.62 -18.97 -2.26
N LYS A 463 33.04 -20.05 -1.71
CA LYS A 463 32.05 -20.86 -2.43
C LYS A 463 30.83 -20.04 -2.88
N ARG A 464 30.26 -19.23 -1.98
CA ARG A 464 29.11 -18.38 -2.31
C ARG A 464 29.45 -17.26 -3.31
N TRP A 465 30.69 -16.78 -3.28
CA TRP A 465 31.20 -15.80 -4.24
C TRP A 465 31.35 -16.41 -5.63
N ASP A 466 31.88 -17.63 -5.72
CA ASP A 466 31.98 -18.37 -6.98
C ASP A 466 30.59 -18.68 -7.56
N GLU A 467 29.65 -19.13 -6.72
CA GLU A 467 28.24 -19.30 -7.10
C GLU A 467 27.63 -17.99 -7.64
N LEU A 468 27.92 -16.85 -6.99
CA LEU A 468 27.44 -15.54 -7.43
C LEU A 468 28.03 -15.16 -8.80
N ILE A 469 29.33 -15.39 -9.03
CA ILE A 469 30.00 -15.11 -10.31
C ILE A 469 29.40 -15.96 -11.42
N ASP A 470 29.19 -17.25 -11.18
CA ASP A 470 28.58 -18.16 -12.15
C ASP A 470 27.14 -17.75 -12.48
N CYS A 471 26.37 -17.35 -11.46
CA CYS A 471 25.03 -16.79 -11.65
C CYS A 471 25.07 -15.49 -12.45
N ALA A 472 25.97 -14.56 -12.15
CA ALA A 472 26.11 -13.31 -12.86
C ALA A 472 26.51 -13.53 -14.33
N GLN A 473 27.41 -14.48 -14.60
CA GLN A 473 27.78 -14.90 -15.96
C GLN A 473 26.60 -15.45 -16.75
N LYS A 474 25.80 -16.32 -16.13
CA LYS A 474 24.58 -16.87 -16.74
C LYS A 474 23.56 -15.77 -17.02
N VAL A 475 23.32 -14.87 -16.07
CA VAL A 475 22.39 -13.74 -16.26
C VAL A 475 22.87 -12.85 -17.40
N LEU A 476 24.15 -12.51 -17.45
CA LEU A 476 24.73 -11.68 -18.51
C LEU A 476 24.62 -12.36 -19.88
N SER A 477 24.87 -13.67 -19.98
CA SER A 477 24.79 -14.40 -21.24
C SER A 477 23.35 -14.54 -21.74
N GLU A 478 22.39 -14.83 -20.85
CA GLU A 478 20.95 -14.86 -21.21
C GLU A 478 20.41 -13.48 -21.56
N THR A 479 20.80 -12.44 -20.81
CA THR A 479 20.45 -11.04 -21.13
C THR A 479 21.00 -10.66 -22.50
N LYS A 480 22.24 -11.08 -22.83
CA LYS A 480 22.84 -10.87 -24.14
C LYS A 480 22.09 -11.62 -25.24
N LYS A 481 21.63 -12.86 -25.01
CA LYS A 481 20.82 -13.59 -26.00
C LYS A 481 19.52 -12.86 -26.29
N ILE A 482 18.85 -12.33 -25.27
CA ILE A 482 17.65 -11.50 -25.44
C ILE A 482 18.01 -10.22 -26.21
N ALA A 483 19.16 -9.60 -25.92
CA ALA A 483 19.59 -8.38 -26.60
C ALA A 483 20.02 -8.60 -28.07
N MET A 484 20.75 -9.66 -28.38
CA MET A 484 21.31 -9.93 -29.71
C MET A 484 20.25 -10.25 -30.76
N ASN A 485 19.07 -10.69 -30.33
CA ASN A 485 17.95 -10.81 -31.24
C ASN A 485 17.41 -9.38 -31.44
N ASN A 486 17.68 -8.75 -32.57
CA ASN A 486 17.01 -7.50 -32.89
C ASN A 486 15.49 -7.76 -32.86
N ILE A 487 14.72 -6.95 -32.13
CA ILE A 487 13.25 -7.04 -32.04
C ILE A 487 12.59 -7.02 -33.44
N VAL A 488 13.32 -6.53 -34.44
CA VAL A 488 12.92 -6.38 -35.84
C VAL A 488 13.23 -7.63 -36.69
N GLU A 489 14.10 -8.54 -36.24
CA GLU A 489 14.46 -9.73 -37.03
C GLU A 489 13.39 -10.82 -36.96
N LYS A 490 13.10 -11.46 -38.11
CA LYS A 490 12.16 -12.60 -38.23
C LYS A 490 12.44 -13.73 -37.23
N LYS A 491 13.67 -13.86 -36.71
CA LYS A 491 14.04 -14.84 -35.69
C LYS A 491 13.37 -14.59 -34.34
N TRP A 492 13.01 -13.34 -34.02
CA TRP A 492 12.30 -13.00 -32.78
C TRP A 492 10.90 -13.61 -32.74
N ASN A 493 10.25 -13.85 -33.90
CA ASN A 493 8.96 -14.53 -33.96
C ASN A 493 9.01 -15.93 -33.34
N PHE A 494 10.08 -16.70 -33.57
CA PHE A 494 10.22 -18.04 -32.98
C PHE A 494 10.33 -18.01 -31.45
N ILE A 495 11.01 -16.99 -30.91
CA ILE A 495 11.15 -16.78 -29.47
C ILE A 495 9.83 -16.29 -28.87
N LEU A 496 9.11 -15.41 -29.55
CA LEU A 496 7.74 -15.01 -29.21
C LEU A 496 6.81 -16.23 -29.14
N GLU A 497 6.82 -17.10 -30.16
CA GLU A 497 6.01 -18.34 -30.15
C GLU A 497 6.34 -19.20 -28.93
N ALA A 498 7.63 -19.38 -28.62
CA ALA A 498 8.06 -20.18 -27.48
C ALA A 498 7.63 -19.56 -26.14
N ILE A 499 7.71 -18.23 -25.99
CA ILE A 499 7.28 -17.51 -24.78
C ILE A 499 5.76 -17.61 -24.61
N ILE A 500 5.01 -17.39 -25.70
CA ILE A 500 3.54 -17.51 -25.73
C ILE A 500 3.13 -18.93 -25.35
N ALA A 501 3.75 -19.95 -25.97
CA ALA A 501 3.49 -21.35 -25.68
C ALA A 501 3.87 -21.78 -24.24
N CYS A 502 4.83 -21.11 -23.60
CA CYS A 502 5.29 -21.45 -22.25
C CYS A 502 4.50 -20.75 -21.14
N HIS A 503 4.26 -19.44 -21.28
CA HIS A 503 3.73 -18.60 -20.20
C HIS A 503 2.26 -18.22 -20.36
N PHE A 504 1.75 -18.19 -21.59
CA PHE A 504 0.40 -17.72 -21.91
C PHE A 504 -0.51 -18.85 -22.42
N SER A 505 0.07 -19.94 -22.95
CA SER A 505 -0.65 -21.18 -23.20
C SER A 505 -0.77 -21.99 -21.91
N PRO A 506 -1.99 -22.39 -21.50
CA PRO A 506 -2.18 -23.14 -20.28
C PRO A 506 -1.88 -24.63 -20.55
N ASN A 507 -0.63 -25.03 -20.75
CA ASN A 507 -0.25 -26.45 -20.78
C ASN A 507 0.19 -26.94 -19.40
N ASP A 508 -0.55 -27.94 -18.90
CA ASP A 508 -0.27 -28.89 -17.83
C ASP A 508 0.67 -28.49 -16.70
N GLY A 509 0.10 -27.99 -15.60
CA GLY A 509 0.52 -28.38 -14.23
C GLY A 509 1.96 -28.09 -13.78
N LYS A 510 2.78 -27.48 -14.61
CA LYS A 510 4.17 -27.09 -14.37
C LYS A 510 4.32 -25.58 -14.58
N SER A 511 3.40 -24.81 -13.99
CA SER A 511 3.87 -23.57 -13.39
C SER A 511 4.98 -24.00 -12.43
N LEU A 512 6.17 -23.40 -12.55
CA LEU A 512 7.27 -23.52 -11.58
C LEU A 512 6.90 -22.93 -10.20
N LYS A 513 5.63 -23.03 -9.77
CA LYS A 513 5.29 -23.34 -8.39
C LYS A 513 5.66 -24.81 -8.15
N ASN A 514 6.95 -25.06 -7.91
CA ASN A 514 7.35 -26.28 -7.23
C ASN A 514 6.45 -26.43 -6.00
N LYS A 515 5.70 -27.53 -5.95
CA LYS A 515 4.82 -27.96 -4.86
C LYS A 515 5.61 -28.42 -3.62
N ASP A 516 6.73 -27.77 -3.34
CA ASP A 516 7.56 -28.01 -2.15
C ASP A 516 7.97 -26.66 -1.56
N GLN A 517 7.02 -26.05 -0.82
CA GLN A 517 7.17 -25.14 0.33
C GLN A 517 5.98 -24.17 0.38
N ASP A 518 4.97 -24.54 1.18
CA ASP A 518 4.03 -23.60 1.77
C ASP A 518 4.80 -22.58 2.63
N VAL A 519 5.23 -21.49 2.00
CA VAL A 519 5.45 -20.21 2.68
C VAL A 519 4.93 -19.13 1.72
N ASP A 520 3.64 -18.81 1.86
CA ASP A 520 3.02 -17.64 1.24
C ASP A 520 3.65 -16.35 1.81
N GLU A 521 4.87 -16.02 1.39
CA GLU A 521 5.35 -14.64 1.39
C GLU A 521 4.67 -13.92 0.23
N ALA A 522 3.50 -13.36 0.53
CA ALA A 522 2.86 -12.36 -0.31
C ALA A 522 3.88 -11.28 -0.66
N GLY A 523 4.27 -11.23 -1.93
CA GLY A 523 5.14 -10.21 -2.50
C GLY A 523 4.52 -8.83 -2.39
N THR A 524 4.70 -8.18 -1.24
CA THR A 524 4.65 -6.74 -1.13
C THR A 524 5.87 -6.18 -1.85
N ALA A 525 5.63 -5.43 -2.91
CA ALA A 525 6.61 -4.54 -3.51
C ALA A 525 7.33 -3.73 -2.40
N GLY A 526 8.64 -3.92 -2.21
CA GLY A 526 9.41 -2.97 -1.37
C GLY A 526 10.69 -3.44 -0.68
N GLU A 527 10.84 -4.69 -0.25
CA GLU A 527 11.95 -5.05 0.65
C GLU A 527 13.01 -5.96 -0.02
N GLN A 528 14.13 -5.36 -0.42
CA GLN A 528 15.32 -6.11 -0.85
C GLN A 528 15.96 -6.79 0.37
N LYS A 529 15.57 -8.05 0.65
CA LYS A 529 16.27 -8.88 1.64
C LYS A 529 17.75 -9.00 1.26
N ILE A 530 18.64 -8.53 2.13
CA ILE A 530 20.10 -8.56 1.95
C ILE A 530 20.57 -10.02 2.02
N SER A 531 21.43 -10.44 1.08
CA SER A 531 21.93 -11.83 1.04
C SER A 531 22.82 -12.14 2.25
N SER A 532 22.88 -13.42 2.65
CA SER A 532 23.79 -13.88 3.72
C SER A 532 25.25 -13.51 3.42
N LEU A 533 25.67 -13.60 2.15
CA LEU A 533 27.01 -13.27 1.68
C LEU A 533 27.36 -11.80 1.93
N GLU A 534 26.44 -10.91 1.58
CA GLU A 534 26.61 -9.47 1.74
C GLU A 534 26.60 -9.05 3.22
N ILE A 535 25.76 -9.70 4.04
CA ILE A 535 25.76 -9.51 5.49
C ILE A 535 27.13 -9.90 6.06
N ILE A 536 27.67 -11.06 5.68
CA ILE A 536 28.98 -11.53 6.13
C ILE A 536 30.07 -10.53 5.73
N ILE A 537 30.14 -10.13 4.46
CA ILE A 537 31.17 -9.20 3.96
C ILE A 537 31.09 -7.84 4.65
N ARG A 538 29.88 -7.26 4.79
CA ARG A 538 29.69 -5.98 5.46
C ARG A 538 30.03 -6.02 6.94
N THR A 539 29.62 -7.10 7.62
CA THR A 539 29.89 -7.27 9.05
C THR A 539 31.37 -7.50 9.31
N PHE A 540 32.02 -8.29 8.47
CA PHE A 540 33.46 -8.53 8.53
C PHE A 540 34.23 -7.22 8.31
N LEU A 541 33.94 -6.48 7.24
CA LEU A 541 34.58 -5.19 6.96
C LEU A 541 34.31 -4.16 8.07
N GLY A 542 33.07 -4.07 8.56
CA GLY A 542 32.72 -3.15 9.66
C GLY A 542 33.38 -3.51 10.99
N THR A 543 33.75 -4.78 11.19
CA THR A 543 34.53 -5.21 12.36
C THR A 543 36.02 -4.94 12.16
N LEU A 544 36.52 -5.14 10.94
CA LEU A 544 37.89 -4.80 10.54
C LEU A 544 38.17 -3.28 10.67
N ILE A 545 37.22 -2.42 10.30
CA ILE A 545 37.34 -0.95 10.45
C ILE A 545 37.42 -0.54 11.94
N ARG A 546 36.77 -1.30 12.84
CA ARG A 546 36.78 -1.01 14.29
C ARG A 546 38.08 -1.41 14.98
N MET A 547 38.89 -2.25 14.34
CA MET A 547 40.25 -2.59 14.76
C MET A 547 41.22 -1.45 14.44
N GLN A 548 41.12 -0.32 15.14
CA GLN A 548 41.91 0.90 14.91
C GLN A 548 43.43 0.79 15.18
N LYS A 549 43.99 -0.41 15.40
CA LYS A 549 45.43 -0.61 15.65
C LYS A 549 46.03 -1.59 14.63
N GLY A 550 46.71 -1.04 13.61
CA GLY A 550 47.66 -1.80 12.76
C GLY A 550 47.11 -2.44 11.48
N VAL A 551 45.92 -2.09 11.01
CA VAL A 551 45.33 -2.70 9.79
C VAL A 551 45.66 -1.86 8.55
N GLN A 552 46.22 -2.51 7.51
CA GLN A 552 46.61 -1.92 6.23
C GLN A 552 45.41 -1.24 5.55
N CYS A 553 45.53 0.05 5.25
CA CYS A 553 44.52 0.84 4.50
C CYS A 553 44.10 0.15 3.20
N ASP A 554 44.98 -0.65 2.61
CA ASP A 554 44.77 -1.38 1.36
C ASP A 554 43.65 -2.44 1.46
N LEU A 555 43.61 -3.22 2.55
CA LEU A 555 42.57 -4.24 2.76
C LEU A 555 41.17 -3.63 2.92
N ILE A 556 41.08 -2.47 3.58
CA ILE A 556 39.81 -1.74 3.74
C ILE A 556 39.36 -1.18 2.38
N ALA A 557 40.29 -0.71 1.55
CA ALA A 557 39.98 -0.23 0.20
C ALA A 557 39.41 -1.37 -0.68
N LEU A 558 40.08 -2.54 -0.69
CA LEU A 558 39.62 -3.72 -1.42
C LEU A 558 38.25 -4.23 -0.92
N GLY A 559 38.02 -4.21 0.39
CA GLY A 559 36.72 -4.58 0.96
C GLY A 559 35.59 -3.62 0.57
N LYS A 560 35.86 -2.32 0.53
CA LYS A 560 34.89 -1.32 0.02
C LYS A 560 34.62 -1.51 -1.47
N GLU A 561 35.64 -1.82 -2.27
CA GLU A 561 35.48 -2.14 -3.69
C GLU A 561 34.61 -3.38 -3.89
N THR A 562 34.79 -4.43 -3.09
CA THR A 562 33.97 -5.65 -3.12
C THR A 562 32.49 -5.35 -2.83
N ILE A 563 32.19 -4.45 -1.88
CA ILE A 563 30.81 -4.01 -1.62
C ILE A 563 30.25 -3.21 -2.81
N ALA A 564 31.06 -2.35 -3.44
CA ALA A 564 30.63 -1.62 -4.63
C ALA A 564 30.32 -2.57 -5.81
N GLN A 565 31.12 -3.63 -5.98
CA GLN A 565 30.88 -4.69 -6.97
C GLN A 565 29.56 -5.45 -6.69
N LEU A 566 29.24 -5.74 -5.42
CA LEU A 566 27.96 -6.34 -5.04
C LEU A 566 26.77 -5.45 -5.39
N GLU A 567 26.86 -4.15 -5.11
CA GLU A 567 25.83 -3.19 -5.50
C GLU A 567 25.70 -3.10 -7.03
N GLU A 568 26.82 -3.16 -7.76
CA GLU A 568 26.80 -3.21 -9.21
C GLU A 568 26.10 -4.46 -9.76
N PHE A 569 26.32 -5.65 -9.17
CA PHE A 569 25.58 -6.85 -9.55
C PHE A 569 24.08 -6.75 -9.26
N LYS A 570 23.68 -6.08 -8.18
CA LYS A 570 22.26 -5.80 -7.94
C LYS A 570 21.66 -4.89 -9.01
N THR A 571 22.40 -3.86 -9.44
CA THR A 571 21.95 -2.99 -10.53
C THR A 571 21.80 -3.77 -11.84
N LEU A 572 22.76 -4.64 -12.16
CA LEU A 572 22.68 -5.53 -13.32
C LEU A 572 21.44 -6.43 -13.26
N LEU A 573 21.22 -7.11 -12.12
CA LEU A 573 20.06 -7.98 -11.95
C LEU A 573 18.74 -7.21 -12.09
N ALA A 574 18.67 -5.99 -11.55
CA ALA A 574 17.49 -5.13 -11.68
C ALA A 574 17.24 -4.66 -13.12
N LEU A 575 18.30 -4.42 -13.91
CA LEU A 575 18.18 -4.08 -15.33
C LEU A 575 17.80 -5.30 -16.17
N SER A 576 18.44 -6.45 -15.97
CA SER A 576 18.08 -7.71 -16.65
C SER A 576 16.63 -8.11 -16.38
N LYS A 577 16.17 -7.97 -15.13
CA LYS A 577 14.75 -8.19 -14.77
C LYS A 577 13.81 -7.22 -15.49
N ARG A 578 14.19 -5.94 -15.61
CA ARG A 578 13.41 -4.94 -16.35
C ARG A 578 13.32 -5.28 -17.84
N LEU A 579 14.43 -5.67 -18.47
CA LEU A 579 14.44 -6.11 -19.87
C LEU A 579 13.54 -7.33 -20.09
N TYR A 580 13.66 -8.34 -19.23
CA TYR A 580 12.81 -9.54 -19.30
C TYR A 580 11.32 -9.18 -19.12
N ALA A 581 11.00 -8.30 -18.17
CA ALA A 581 9.62 -7.83 -17.97
C ALA A 581 9.08 -7.08 -19.20
N SER A 582 9.85 -6.16 -19.79
CA SER A 582 9.47 -5.45 -21.01
C SER A 582 9.26 -6.40 -22.19
N ALA A 583 10.14 -7.41 -22.34
CA ALA A 583 10.04 -8.40 -23.40
C ALA A 583 8.81 -9.30 -23.22
N ASN A 584 8.50 -9.69 -21.97
CA ASN A 584 7.31 -10.46 -21.65
C ASN A 584 6.02 -9.66 -21.85
N GLU A 585 6.02 -8.36 -21.54
CA GLU A 585 4.90 -7.45 -21.82
C GLU A 585 4.67 -7.31 -23.33
N TYR A 586 5.74 -7.20 -24.12
CA TYR A 586 5.63 -7.19 -25.58
C TYR A 586 5.06 -8.50 -26.11
N ALA A 587 5.53 -9.65 -25.61
CA ALA A 587 5.00 -10.97 -25.98
C ALA A 587 3.51 -11.10 -25.65
N ALA A 588 3.09 -10.65 -24.45
CA ALA A 588 1.69 -10.62 -24.04
C ALA A 588 0.84 -9.78 -25.01
N LYS A 589 1.30 -8.57 -25.38
CA LYS A 589 0.57 -7.72 -26.33
C LYS A 589 0.45 -8.32 -27.72
N ILE A 590 1.49 -8.99 -28.21
CA ILE A 590 1.44 -9.68 -29.51
C ILE A 590 0.45 -10.85 -29.44
N ASP A 591 0.41 -11.59 -28.33
CA ASP A 591 -0.59 -12.64 -28.10
C ASP A 591 -2.01 -12.07 -28.04
N GLU A 592 -2.23 -10.97 -27.33
CA GLU A 592 -3.51 -10.27 -27.30
C GLU A 592 -3.97 -9.83 -28.70
N ILE A 593 -3.06 -9.31 -29.53
CA ILE A 593 -3.35 -8.96 -30.94
C ILE A 593 -3.76 -10.20 -31.74
N ARG A 594 -3.11 -11.35 -31.53
CA ARG A 594 -3.46 -12.61 -32.20
C ARG A 594 -4.83 -13.10 -31.76
N GLN A 595 -5.06 -13.16 -30.45
CA GLN A 595 -6.34 -13.58 -29.87
C GLN A 595 -7.48 -12.67 -30.34
N CYS A 596 -7.23 -11.37 -30.45
CA CYS A 596 -8.21 -10.40 -30.89
C CYS A 596 -8.66 -10.59 -32.35
N LYS A 597 -7.83 -11.17 -33.22
CA LYS A 597 -8.20 -11.48 -34.61
C LYS A 597 -9.03 -12.74 -34.75
N LEU A 598 -9.12 -13.57 -33.70
CA LEU A 598 -9.93 -14.78 -33.72
C LEU A 598 -11.43 -14.45 -33.73
N ARG A 599 -12.21 -15.33 -34.35
CA ARG A 599 -13.68 -15.22 -34.48
C ARG A 599 -14.37 -16.36 -33.73
N LEU A 600 -15.66 -16.16 -33.46
CA LEU A 600 -16.52 -17.21 -32.93
C LEU A 600 -16.60 -18.39 -33.91
N GLN A 601 -16.61 -19.60 -33.38
CA GLN A 601 -16.73 -20.88 -34.08
C GLN A 601 -17.68 -21.79 -33.32
N TYR A 602 -18.25 -22.79 -34.00
CA TYR A 602 -19.02 -23.84 -33.33
C TYR A 602 -18.10 -24.79 -32.57
N ALA A 603 -18.55 -25.21 -31.39
CA ALA A 603 -17.92 -26.27 -30.63
C ALA A 603 -17.90 -27.60 -31.37
N THR A 604 -16.77 -28.30 -31.41
CA THR A 604 -16.77 -29.71 -31.88
C THR A 604 -17.32 -30.64 -30.81
N MET A 605 -17.83 -31.82 -31.20
CA MET A 605 -18.35 -32.81 -30.24
C MET A 605 -17.33 -33.21 -29.17
N ASP A 606 -16.04 -33.28 -29.53
CA ASP A 606 -14.95 -33.57 -28.59
C ASP A 606 -14.77 -32.44 -27.54
N GLU A 607 -14.94 -31.18 -27.96
CA GLU A 607 -14.83 -30.01 -27.07
C GLU A 607 -16.02 -29.92 -26.12
N ILE A 608 -17.23 -30.21 -26.61
CA ILE A 608 -18.43 -30.31 -25.77
C ILE A 608 -18.23 -31.43 -24.74
N THR A 609 -17.67 -32.57 -25.13
CA THR A 609 -17.43 -33.69 -24.21
C THR A 609 -16.38 -33.32 -23.13
N LYS A 610 -15.36 -32.55 -23.51
CA LYS A 610 -14.26 -32.13 -22.61
C LYS A 610 -14.67 -31.04 -21.62
N TYR A 611 -15.58 -30.13 -22.00
CA TYR A 611 -15.97 -28.97 -21.19
C TYR A 611 -17.46 -28.96 -20.78
N GLY A 612 -18.18 -30.06 -21.03
CA GLY A 612 -19.65 -30.21 -21.10
C GLY A 612 -20.53 -29.85 -19.90
N LEU A 613 -19.97 -29.23 -18.86
CA LEU A 613 -20.72 -28.63 -17.73
C LEU A 613 -20.50 -27.11 -17.60
N ARG A 614 -19.55 -26.52 -18.34
CA ARG A 614 -19.18 -25.10 -18.27
C ARG A 614 -19.60 -24.27 -19.49
N LEU A 615 -20.28 -24.91 -20.43
CA LEU A 615 -20.74 -24.34 -21.70
C LEU A 615 -22.24 -24.03 -21.61
N PRO A 616 -22.65 -22.78 -21.33
CA PRO A 616 -24.07 -22.41 -21.44
C PRO A 616 -24.55 -22.36 -22.91
N ILE A 617 -23.63 -22.20 -23.88
CA ILE A 617 -23.92 -22.08 -25.32
C ILE A 617 -22.77 -22.76 -26.10
N ASN A 618 -23.05 -23.57 -27.13
CA ASN A 618 -22.09 -24.36 -27.93
C ASN A 618 -21.18 -23.53 -28.87
N LEU A 619 -20.71 -22.36 -28.41
CA LEU A 619 -19.85 -21.44 -29.17
C LEU A 619 -18.46 -21.37 -28.53
N ILE A 620 -17.44 -21.35 -29.38
CA ILE A 620 -16.02 -21.48 -29.03
C ILE A 620 -15.21 -20.49 -29.86
N ILE A 621 -14.22 -19.81 -29.27
CA ILE A 621 -13.16 -19.15 -30.04
C ILE A 621 -11.95 -20.10 -30.01
N LYS A 622 -11.60 -20.69 -31.16
CA LYS A 622 -10.40 -21.55 -31.28
C LYS A 622 -9.16 -20.68 -31.41
N GLY A 623 -8.35 -20.66 -30.36
CA GLY A 623 -7.00 -20.11 -30.41
C GLY A 623 -6.03 -21.02 -31.16
N THR A 624 -4.92 -20.43 -31.61
CA THR A 624 -3.80 -21.16 -32.18
C THR A 624 -3.23 -22.14 -31.14
N GLU A 625 -3.36 -23.43 -31.47
CA GLU A 625 -2.69 -24.62 -30.92
C GLU A 625 -3.22 -25.24 -29.59
N ASN A 626 -3.75 -26.47 -29.73
CA ASN A 626 -4.19 -27.45 -28.72
C ASN A 626 -5.55 -27.28 -28.00
N ASN A 627 -6.66 -27.33 -28.75
CA ASN A 627 -7.99 -27.74 -28.26
C ASN A 627 -8.48 -27.03 -26.97
N LYS A 628 -8.25 -25.71 -26.87
CA LYS A 628 -8.75 -24.89 -25.77
C LYS A 628 -9.59 -23.73 -26.28
N VAL A 629 -10.73 -23.65 -25.63
CA VAL A 629 -11.88 -22.83 -25.93
C VAL A 629 -11.77 -21.57 -25.10
N PHE A 630 -11.64 -20.41 -25.73
CA PHE A 630 -11.77 -19.16 -25.01
C PHE A 630 -13.26 -18.87 -24.79
N PHE A 631 -13.69 -18.98 -23.53
CA PHE A 631 -14.98 -18.45 -23.08
C PHE A 631 -14.82 -16.98 -22.73
N PHE A 632 -15.09 -16.11 -23.70
CA PHE A 632 -15.59 -14.79 -23.34
C PHE A 632 -17.08 -14.96 -23.05
N LEU A 633 -17.45 -14.80 -21.77
CA LEU A 633 -18.83 -14.52 -21.39
C LEU A 633 -19.19 -13.16 -22.02
N PHE A 634 -19.75 -13.20 -23.22
CA PHE A 634 -20.51 -12.10 -23.79
C PHE A 634 -21.89 -12.11 -23.11
N ILE A 635 -21.97 -11.49 -21.94
CA ILE A 635 -23.18 -10.92 -21.30
C ILE A 635 -22.73 -9.58 -20.75
#